data_AF-A0A1G8C752-F1
#
_entry.id   AF-A0A1G8C752-F1
#
_cell.length_a   1.000
_cell.length_b   1.000
_cell.length_c   1.000
_cell.angle_alpha   90.00
_cell.angle_beta   90.00
_cell.angle_gamma   90.00
#
_symmetry.space_group_name_H-M   'P 1'
#
loop_
_entity.id
_entity.type
_entity.pdbx_description
1 polymer ?
#
loop_
_entity_poly.entity_id
_entity_poly.type
_entity_poly.pdbx_seq_one_letter_code
_entity_poly.pdbx_strand_id
1 'polypeptide(L)'
;MLQYFELQEGTSSKFWEISLNANSITTRYGKIGTPGKTTQEDFQDSVKAQQEYDKLVKEKTGKGYQEIIRDGKTLLPGDYTIISEKVAVKRYKLDEYIDALYDDGGKYMLYQGDVAFNGALDTYKHCTAAKDDIYGIIVDGNLTVKGVIFQPDVDSGEHLLVTGNLHAQSINKGGGEFYIKGNLTAEQTIYGYYNHGRLTVEGNTQAVAILADDHSFKFMGDVSGTIVGDQEIEGVEDDYNEITVLLPELIKEKEYANSDKISNYINKGKHILRDEFLPGSNDTQVAKAPKEMAASAKPQILTLEAAKAKVDISSYGPIGEIAFERVLYFGTDLSVEGDLTPDWVKAVLEEHGGPVEVADLLVLVKGGLTVKGDIAPGEDSYPCLLVLGDVKCDVLYSGDEFIYITGNADIRYALDGNYNDGSITITGKTNVPYVLNSNHEMNIKPKGAILINYFSDADNFFAYDYTVKDFQDVMVAAVFEKDTFSRQAFIGLLKARKSPLKKGAVDARQTVLQALDKMKVAREEVKVLDLSDQDLDRFPMLLTTMKSLTQLKLNGNSIKTLPVEIARLEHLEELHLSGCELKTLPVELTQLKHLRVLDLSRNYDLRPQESLSQLTSLRVLNVAECKSFVLTAGILALEELRCDACTDARPVDFPAAILECTGMKRLFMNMNSFKQIPPALTALKELEELYLDGSLGYVRELPDLSGLKKLKVLHASGIYNDPASPLAKHSLLKGFFNILSLEELKIDLYRRWLEDLKPEMFKKIAANLSHDPERLQELSDLQATKVDLGNKKKAGYLRRPMTAEHLEGIGALRQLRILDLSENMLSDLPEEVYNLPGLRSLNLKGNSFKISDRLRIAERLPEVELDLRENWTENEIIDTEAARLWKETADLLEKGNELWFNDAGKPLKAIAIYDQVLANFNSGKVVDKYLLLYTYYAKTNACSNLPMDAAYEKMSEKEKRRYSLLCIETGLKGLSLLPEHILPSTSMGAFYREVIRIVANAVAWAMYEVYEDQANMEEALTIVNKAVECIEDQSEYYIYDSQVRILLRLGRQEEAWQVVKQTLEKDEYFSNFDDIKETKEYKKWLKK
;
A
#
# COMPACT_ATOMS: atom_id res chain seq x y z
N MET A 1 -26.97 -44.71 32.38
CA MET A 1 -28.03 -44.02 31.59
C MET A 1 -27.68 -42.55 31.54
N LEU A 2 -27.90 -41.84 30.43
CA LEU A 2 -27.64 -40.41 30.30
C LEU A 2 -28.89 -39.76 29.69
N GLN A 3 -29.41 -38.72 30.32
CA GLN A 3 -30.54 -37.94 29.80
C GLN A 3 -30.20 -36.45 29.85
N TYR A 4 -30.45 -35.75 28.75
CA TYR A 4 -30.23 -34.32 28.62
C TYR A 4 -31.56 -33.59 28.49
N PHE A 5 -31.69 -32.46 29.17
CA PHE A 5 -32.91 -31.72 29.33
C PHE A 5 -32.65 -30.24 29.08
N GLU A 6 -33.48 -29.59 28.26
CA GLU A 6 -33.41 -28.15 27.99
C GLU A 6 -34.69 -27.43 28.44
N LEU A 7 -34.54 -26.18 28.88
CA LEU A 7 -35.65 -25.28 29.16
C LEU A 7 -35.33 -23.92 28.50
N GLN A 8 -36.16 -23.50 27.56
CA GLN A 8 -36.05 -22.18 26.91
C GLN A 8 -37.14 -21.24 27.45
N GLU A 9 -36.75 -20.22 28.22
CA GLU A 9 -37.67 -19.18 28.75
C GLU A 9 -37.09 -17.77 28.51
N GLY A 10 -37.70 -17.00 27.61
CA GLY A 10 -37.31 -15.60 27.35
C GLY A 10 -35.84 -15.47 26.90
N THR A 11 -35.04 -14.70 27.64
CA THR A 11 -33.59 -14.47 27.39
C THR A 11 -32.67 -15.48 28.08
N SER A 12 -33.23 -16.47 28.81
CA SER A 12 -32.45 -17.46 29.58
C SER A 12 -32.81 -18.88 29.14
N SER A 13 -31.90 -19.52 28.42
CA SER A 13 -31.98 -20.95 28.11
C SER A 13 -31.14 -21.75 29.12
N LYS A 14 -31.69 -22.81 29.72
CA LYS A 14 -31.01 -23.66 30.72
C LYS A 14 -30.94 -25.11 30.26
N PHE A 15 -29.93 -25.83 30.71
CA PHE A 15 -29.82 -27.28 30.50
C PHE A 15 -29.54 -28.05 31.79
N TRP A 16 -29.91 -29.32 31.78
CA TRP A 16 -29.57 -30.34 32.76
C TRP A 16 -29.19 -31.63 32.04
N GLU A 17 -28.09 -32.24 32.44
CA GLU A 17 -27.59 -33.52 31.97
C GLU A 17 -27.45 -34.41 33.20
N ILE A 18 -28.15 -35.54 33.21
CA ILE A 18 -28.21 -36.44 34.35
C ILE A 18 -27.71 -37.80 33.87
N SER A 19 -26.61 -38.28 34.47
CA SER A 19 -26.03 -39.58 34.18
C SER A 19 -26.03 -40.49 35.40
N LEU A 20 -26.32 -41.76 35.19
CA LEU A 20 -26.26 -42.83 36.18
C LEU A 20 -25.22 -43.85 35.75
N ASN A 21 -24.19 -44.05 36.58
CA ASN A 21 -23.13 -45.03 36.37
C ASN A 21 -22.89 -45.86 37.65
N ALA A 22 -23.21 -47.15 37.58
CA ALA A 22 -23.17 -48.10 38.71
C ALA A 22 -23.86 -47.58 39.98
N ASN A 23 -23.07 -47.10 40.95
CA ASN A 23 -23.56 -46.59 42.23
C ASN A 23 -23.48 -45.06 42.32
N SER A 24 -23.24 -44.35 41.21
CA SER A 24 -23.02 -42.90 41.19
C SER A 24 -23.97 -42.19 40.23
N ILE A 25 -24.45 -41.02 40.62
CA ILE A 25 -25.17 -40.09 39.74
C ILE A 25 -24.29 -38.88 39.49
N THR A 26 -24.06 -38.55 38.22
CA THR A 26 -23.42 -37.30 37.83
C THR A 26 -24.44 -36.37 37.19
N THR A 27 -24.41 -35.09 37.55
CA THR A 27 -25.35 -34.08 37.10
C THR A 27 -24.59 -32.86 36.62
N ARG A 28 -24.76 -32.49 35.34
CA ARG A 28 -24.21 -31.25 34.77
C ARG A 28 -25.35 -30.30 34.42
N TYR A 29 -25.36 -29.08 34.94
CA TYR A 29 -26.46 -28.15 34.71
C TYR A 29 -25.99 -26.70 34.61
N GLY A 30 -26.64 -25.91 33.75
CA GLY A 30 -26.19 -24.56 33.47
C GLY A 30 -27.10 -23.79 32.54
N LYS A 31 -26.62 -22.64 32.06
CA LYS A 31 -27.24 -21.96 30.91
C LYS A 31 -26.78 -22.65 29.63
N ILE A 32 -27.63 -22.75 28.62
CA ILE A 32 -27.24 -23.27 27.30
C ILE A 32 -26.12 -22.38 26.75
N GLY A 33 -25.06 -23.02 26.24
CA GLY A 33 -23.84 -22.33 25.81
C GLY A 33 -22.87 -22.00 26.95
N THR A 34 -23.02 -22.53 28.15
CA THR A 34 -22.02 -22.43 29.25
C THR A 34 -21.50 -23.82 29.62
N PRO A 35 -20.32 -23.95 30.27
CA PRO A 35 -19.79 -25.25 30.70
C PRO A 35 -20.78 -26.03 31.60
N GLY A 36 -21.59 -25.30 32.36
CA GLY A 36 -22.45 -25.83 33.41
C GLY A 36 -21.66 -26.21 34.66
N LYS A 37 -22.36 -26.55 35.73
CA LYS A 37 -21.79 -27.07 36.98
C LYS A 37 -22.01 -28.57 37.03
N THR A 38 -20.95 -29.32 37.28
CA THR A 38 -21.00 -30.77 37.45
C THR A 38 -20.98 -31.14 38.94
N THR A 39 -21.90 -31.99 39.35
CA THR A 39 -21.95 -32.59 40.68
C THR A 39 -22.02 -34.10 40.56
N GLN A 40 -21.26 -34.82 41.38
CA GLN A 40 -21.32 -36.28 41.46
C GLN A 40 -21.73 -36.69 42.88
N GLU A 41 -22.68 -37.60 42.98
CA GLU A 41 -23.11 -38.21 44.24
C GLU A 41 -22.94 -39.74 44.14
N ASP A 42 -22.19 -40.30 45.09
CA ASP A 42 -21.99 -41.74 45.21
C ASP A 42 -22.94 -42.33 46.26
N PHE A 43 -23.52 -43.48 45.95
CA PHE A 43 -24.49 -44.20 46.77
C PHE A 43 -23.94 -45.55 47.22
N GLN A 44 -24.49 -46.09 48.31
CA GLN A 44 -24.04 -47.36 48.89
C GLN A 44 -24.22 -48.55 47.93
N ASP A 45 -25.25 -48.51 47.08
CA ASP A 45 -25.55 -49.54 46.09
C ASP A 45 -26.25 -48.95 44.85
N SER A 46 -26.28 -49.73 43.77
CA SER A 46 -26.85 -49.33 42.49
C SER A 46 -28.37 -49.19 42.52
N VAL A 47 -29.07 -49.81 43.48
CA VAL A 47 -30.54 -49.70 43.60
C VAL A 47 -30.91 -48.32 44.13
N LYS A 48 -30.19 -47.82 45.14
CA LYS A 48 -30.40 -46.48 45.69
C LYS A 48 -30.01 -45.39 44.69
N ALA A 49 -28.95 -45.61 43.91
CA ALA A 49 -28.56 -44.70 42.83
C ALA A 49 -29.65 -44.62 41.73
N GLN A 50 -30.26 -45.75 41.34
CA GLN A 50 -31.36 -45.72 40.37
C GLN A 50 -32.59 -44.97 40.88
N GLN A 51 -32.95 -45.13 42.17
CA GLN A 51 -34.12 -44.44 42.76
C GLN A 51 -33.96 -42.92 42.80
N GLU A 52 -32.78 -42.41 43.18
CA GLU A 52 -32.52 -40.96 43.19
C GLU A 52 -32.39 -40.40 41.76
N TYR A 53 -31.87 -41.19 40.81
CA TYR A 53 -31.85 -40.83 39.40
C TYR A 53 -33.26 -40.61 38.83
N ASP A 54 -34.16 -41.59 39.01
CA ASP A 54 -35.54 -41.52 38.51
C ASP A 54 -36.31 -40.33 39.12
N LYS A 55 -36.07 -40.07 40.41
CA LYS A 55 -36.65 -38.93 41.13
C LYS A 55 -36.19 -37.59 40.57
N LEU A 56 -34.90 -37.46 40.25
CA LEU A 56 -34.35 -36.25 39.68
C LEU A 56 -34.88 -35.98 38.26
N VAL A 57 -34.95 -37.03 37.42
CA VAL A 57 -35.55 -36.95 36.07
C VAL A 57 -37.00 -36.48 36.14
N LYS A 58 -37.79 -37.04 37.05
CA LYS A 58 -39.19 -36.64 37.26
C LYS A 58 -39.33 -35.21 37.78
N GLU A 59 -38.40 -34.76 38.62
CA GLU A 59 -38.38 -33.38 39.10
C GLU A 59 -38.13 -32.38 37.97
N LYS A 60 -37.17 -32.65 37.07
CA LYS A 60 -36.82 -31.70 36.00
C LYS A 60 -37.88 -31.64 34.91
N THR A 61 -38.42 -32.79 34.50
CA THR A 61 -39.56 -32.84 33.58
C THR A 61 -40.79 -32.10 34.14
N GLY A 62 -41.07 -32.23 35.45
CA GLY A 62 -42.13 -31.47 36.13
C GLY A 62 -41.90 -29.95 36.19
N LYS A 63 -40.66 -29.48 36.00
CA LYS A 63 -40.28 -28.05 35.95
C LYS A 63 -40.28 -27.48 34.53
N GLY A 64 -40.86 -28.19 33.56
CA GLY A 64 -40.99 -27.74 32.17
C GLY A 64 -39.78 -28.01 31.29
N TYR A 65 -38.74 -28.68 31.82
CA TYR A 65 -37.61 -29.08 30.99
C TYR A 65 -38.04 -30.16 30.00
N GLN A 66 -37.69 -29.98 28.74
CA GLN A 66 -37.91 -30.94 27.67
C GLN A 66 -36.69 -31.82 27.53
N GLU A 67 -36.89 -33.13 27.53
CA GLU A 67 -35.83 -34.08 27.22
C GLU A 67 -35.40 -33.89 25.76
N ILE A 68 -34.12 -33.63 25.55
CA ILE A 68 -33.48 -33.66 24.25
C ILE A 68 -32.79 -34.99 24.13
N ILE A 69 -33.20 -35.78 23.14
CA ILE A 69 -32.55 -37.05 22.83
C ILE A 69 -31.19 -36.70 22.22
N ARG A 70 -30.17 -36.61 23.07
CA ARG A 70 -28.77 -36.75 22.66
C ARG A 70 -28.51 -38.24 22.68
N ASP A 71 -28.31 -38.85 21.51
CA ASP A 71 -27.81 -40.22 21.49
C ASP A 71 -26.48 -40.18 22.25
N GLY A 72 -26.39 -40.83 23.41
CA GLY A 72 -25.17 -40.88 24.24
C GLY A 72 -24.00 -41.64 23.57
N LYS A 73 -24.06 -41.78 22.26
CA LYS A 73 -22.98 -42.23 21.40
C LYS A 73 -22.12 -41.03 21.07
N THR A 74 -20.81 -41.25 21.10
CA THR A 74 -19.87 -40.31 20.52
C THR A 74 -20.21 -40.07 19.04
N LEU A 75 -20.43 -38.82 18.68
CA LEU A 75 -20.77 -38.40 17.32
C LEU A 75 -19.55 -38.58 16.41
N LEU A 76 -19.80 -39.03 15.18
CA LEU A 76 -18.82 -39.11 14.12
C LEU A 76 -18.84 -37.81 13.29
N PRO A 77 -17.80 -37.55 12.47
CA PRO A 77 -17.70 -36.32 11.68
C PRO A 77 -18.90 -36.01 10.77
N GLY A 78 -19.71 -37.01 10.41
CA GLY A 78 -20.91 -36.82 9.59
C GLY A 78 -22.21 -36.54 10.36
N ASP A 79 -22.21 -36.61 11.69
CA ASP A 79 -23.43 -36.59 12.51
C ASP A 79 -23.84 -35.17 12.97
N TYR A 80 -23.53 -34.14 12.17
CA TYR A 80 -23.85 -32.74 12.47
C TYR A 80 -25.18 -32.30 11.85
N THR A 81 -25.68 -31.17 12.35
CA THR A 81 -26.76 -30.40 11.71
C THR A 81 -26.23 -29.05 11.24
N ILE A 82 -26.82 -28.44 10.23
CA ILE A 82 -26.45 -27.09 9.79
C ILE A 82 -27.44 -26.11 10.41
N ILE A 83 -26.92 -25.11 11.11
CA ILE A 83 -27.71 -24.01 11.68
C ILE A 83 -27.28 -22.67 11.08
N SER A 84 -28.19 -21.71 11.02
CA SER A 84 -27.84 -20.33 10.62
C SER A 84 -27.11 -19.61 11.75
N GLU A 85 -26.34 -18.59 11.40
CA GLU A 85 -25.66 -17.68 12.32
C GLU A 85 -26.64 -17.07 13.32
N LYS A 86 -27.84 -16.66 12.88
CA LYS A 86 -28.90 -16.16 13.77
C LYS A 86 -29.30 -17.17 14.85
N VAL A 87 -29.34 -18.45 14.50
CA VAL A 87 -29.60 -19.53 15.48
C VAL A 87 -28.40 -19.72 16.39
N ALA A 88 -27.18 -19.67 15.86
CA ALA A 88 -25.95 -19.79 16.63
C ALA A 88 -25.77 -18.64 17.64
N VAL A 89 -25.94 -17.38 17.21
CA VAL A 89 -25.98 -16.18 18.05
C VAL A 89 -27.04 -16.29 19.14
N LYS A 90 -28.27 -16.65 18.77
CA LYS A 90 -29.37 -16.76 19.75
C LYS A 90 -29.14 -17.87 20.77
N ARG A 91 -28.62 -19.03 20.35
CA ARG A 91 -28.52 -20.24 21.18
C ARG A 91 -27.22 -20.30 21.98
N TYR A 92 -26.12 -19.88 21.38
CA TYR A 92 -24.77 -20.03 21.91
C TYR A 92 -24.05 -18.71 22.15
N LYS A 93 -24.69 -17.55 21.91
CA LYS A 93 -24.04 -16.24 22.10
C LYS A 93 -22.77 -16.10 21.27
N LEU A 94 -22.83 -16.58 20.04
CA LEU A 94 -21.66 -16.64 19.15
C LEU A 94 -20.99 -15.26 18.96
N ASP A 95 -21.79 -14.20 18.99
CA ASP A 95 -21.41 -12.79 18.91
C ASP A 95 -20.63 -12.27 20.14
N GLU A 96 -20.57 -13.03 21.24
CA GLU A 96 -19.71 -12.73 22.40
C GLU A 96 -18.31 -13.35 22.27
N TYR A 97 -18.12 -14.31 21.37
CA TYR A 97 -16.93 -15.19 21.34
C TYR A 97 -16.14 -15.13 20.03
N ILE A 98 -16.74 -14.59 18.98
CA ILE A 98 -16.17 -14.53 17.64
C ILE A 98 -16.40 -13.12 17.10
N ASP A 99 -15.30 -12.43 16.80
CA ASP A 99 -15.31 -11.13 16.14
C ASP A 99 -15.58 -11.29 14.62
N ALA A 100 -16.27 -10.33 14.01
CA ALA A 100 -16.60 -10.29 12.56
C ALA A 100 -17.59 -11.36 12.02
N LEU A 101 -18.75 -11.52 12.67
CA LEU A 101 -19.89 -12.28 12.12
C LEU A 101 -20.43 -11.68 10.80
N TYR A 102 -20.89 -12.54 9.88
CA TYR A 102 -21.37 -12.14 8.56
C TYR A 102 -22.85 -11.76 8.61
N ASP A 103 -23.10 -10.45 8.64
CA ASP A 103 -24.37 -9.74 8.88
C ASP A 103 -25.62 -10.26 8.10
N ASP A 104 -25.47 -11.12 7.09
CA ASP A 104 -26.52 -11.50 6.13
C ASP A 104 -26.67 -13.00 5.77
N GLY A 105 -25.95 -13.97 6.36
CA GLY A 105 -26.23 -15.37 5.99
C GLY A 105 -25.37 -16.54 6.47
N GLY A 106 -24.41 -16.34 7.39
CA GLY A 106 -23.49 -17.40 7.81
C GLY A 106 -24.18 -18.70 8.26
N LYS A 107 -23.59 -19.87 7.95
CA LYS A 107 -24.04 -21.19 8.41
C LYS A 107 -22.95 -21.90 9.19
N TYR A 108 -23.34 -22.66 10.21
CA TYR A 108 -22.43 -23.38 11.10
C TYR A 108 -22.81 -24.84 11.23
N MET A 109 -21.82 -25.71 11.29
CA MET A 109 -21.99 -27.13 11.61
C MET A 109 -22.16 -27.29 13.11
N LEU A 110 -23.32 -27.77 13.57
CA LEU A 110 -23.62 -28.01 14.97
C LEU A 110 -23.57 -29.51 15.30
N TYR A 111 -22.64 -29.88 16.18
CA TYR A 111 -22.60 -31.16 16.88
C TYR A 111 -23.24 -31.01 18.26
N GLN A 112 -24.31 -31.77 18.53
CA GLN A 112 -25.05 -31.71 19.80
C GLN A 112 -24.69 -32.89 20.72
N GLY A 113 -23.49 -32.87 21.28
CA GLY A 113 -22.95 -33.93 22.13
C GLY A 113 -21.44 -34.10 21.93
N ASP A 114 -20.87 -35.11 22.57
CA ASP A 114 -19.45 -35.40 22.48
C ASP A 114 -19.10 -35.95 21.08
N VAL A 115 -18.11 -35.35 20.43
CA VAL A 115 -17.69 -35.72 19.07
C VAL A 115 -16.25 -36.22 19.07
N ALA A 116 -15.99 -37.28 18.31
CA ALA A 116 -14.64 -37.82 18.15
C ALA A 116 -14.23 -37.97 16.69
N PHE A 117 -13.09 -37.35 16.36
CA PHE A 117 -12.38 -37.53 15.11
C PHE A 117 -11.25 -38.54 15.33
N ASN A 118 -11.27 -39.65 14.59
CA ASN A 118 -10.22 -40.68 14.68
C ASN A 118 -8.92 -40.31 13.93
N GLY A 119 -8.89 -39.18 13.23
CA GLY A 119 -7.73 -38.63 12.51
C GLY A 119 -7.66 -37.11 12.68
N ALA A 120 -6.96 -36.42 11.76
CA ALA A 120 -6.88 -34.97 11.77
C ALA A 120 -8.24 -34.31 11.47
N LEU A 121 -8.49 -33.14 12.07
CA LEU A 121 -9.59 -32.26 11.75
C LEU A 121 -9.04 -31.05 10.99
N ASP A 122 -9.11 -31.12 9.66
CA ASP A 122 -8.85 -29.98 8.78
C ASP A 122 -10.15 -29.17 8.68
N THR A 123 -10.20 -28.05 9.38
CA THR A 123 -11.43 -27.24 9.56
C THR A 123 -11.98 -26.73 8.22
N TYR A 124 -11.11 -26.27 7.32
CA TYR A 124 -11.46 -25.84 5.97
C TYR A 124 -12.01 -26.98 5.12
N LYS A 125 -11.30 -28.11 5.03
CA LYS A 125 -11.80 -29.27 4.26
C LYS A 125 -13.09 -29.84 4.84
N HIS A 126 -13.25 -29.79 6.16
CA HIS A 126 -14.43 -30.31 6.83
C HIS A 126 -15.66 -29.42 6.58
N CYS A 127 -15.50 -28.10 6.61
CA CYS A 127 -16.56 -27.15 6.30
C CYS A 127 -16.91 -27.15 4.81
N THR A 128 -15.93 -27.16 3.91
CA THR A 128 -16.15 -27.21 2.45
C THR A 128 -16.70 -28.55 1.94
N ALA A 129 -16.57 -29.63 2.72
CA ALA A 129 -17.20 -30.92 2.40
C ALA A 129 -18.72 -30.90 2.59
N ALA A 130 -19.25 -30.00 3.45
CA ALA A 130 -20.66 -29.67 3.44
C ALA A 130 -20.94 -28.85 2.16
N LYS A 131 -21.88 -29.27 1.31
CA LYS A 131 -22.22 -28.57 0.06
C LYS A 131 -23.01 -27.26 0.30
N ASP A 132 -22.62 -26.51 1.32
CA ASP A 132 -23.22 -25.29 1.84
C ASP A 132 -22.07 -24.36 2.26
N ASP A 133 -22.25 -23.04 2.17
CA ASP A 133 -21.25 -22.07 2.65
C ASP A 133 -21.19 -22.08 4.18
N ILE A 134 -20.34 -22.95 4.74
CA ILE A 134 -20.12 -23.12 6.18
C ILE A 134 -18.94 -22.26 6.65
N TYR A 135 -19.20 -21.42 7.65
CA TYR A 135 -18.24 -20.48 8.21
C TYR A 135 -17.60 -20.94 9.53
N GLY A 136 -18.06 -22.07 10.08
CA GLY A 136 -17.48 -22.62 11.29
C GLY A 136 -18.18 -23.84 11.87
N ILE A 137 -17.60 -24.36 12.94
CA ILE A 137 -18.00 -25.57 13.66
C ILE A 137 -18.36 -25.22 15.10
N ILE A 138 -19.50 -25.73 15.57
CA ILE A 138 -19.95 -25.61 16.96
C ILE A 138 -20.10 -27.02 17.54
N VAL A 139 -19.35 -27.32 18.59
CA VAL A 139 -19.46 -28.55 19.38
C VAL A 139 -20.08 -28.21 20.72
N ASP A 140 -21.35 -28.55 20.89
CA ASP A 140 -22.08 -28.41 22.16
C ASP A 140 -21.85 -29.64 23.07
N GLY A 141 -20.60 -29.87 23.42
CA GLY A 141 -20.08 -31.04 24.15
C GLY A 141 -18.55 -31.08 24.14
N ASN A 142 -17.97 -32.24 24.44
CA ASN A 142 -16.52 -32.44 24.36
C ASN A 142 -16.09 -32.74 22.92
N LEU A 143 -14.96 -32.18 22.50
CA LEU A 143 -14.31 -32.47 21.22
C LEU A 143 -13.05 -33.30 21.46
N THR A 144 -13.00 -34.52 20.91
CA THR A 144 -11.79 -35.36 20.91
C THR A 144 -11.27 -35.54 19.48
N VAL A 145 -10.05 -35.11 19.19
CA VAL A 145 -9.40 -35.29 17.90
C VAL A 145 -8.13 -36.12 18.12
N LYS A 146 -8.11 -37.37 17.66
CA LYS A 146 -6.94 -38.27 17.81
C LYS A 146 -5.74 -37.87 16.93
N GLY A 147 -5.86 -36.79 16.17
CA GLY A 147 -4.81 -36.21 15.34
C GLY A 147 -4.74 -34.70 15.52
N VAL A 148 -4.27 -34.00 14.49
CA VAL A 148 -4.07 -32.55 14.53
C VAL A 148 -5.35 -31.82 14.14
N ILE A 149 -5.68 -30.76 14.87
CA ILE A 149 -6.64 -29.76 14.40
C ILE A 149 -5.87 -28.76 13.55
N PHE A 150 -6.18 -28.69 12.26
CA PHE A 150 -5.51 -27.85 11.28
C PHE A 150 -6.47 -26.82 10.71
N GLN A 151 -6.04 -25.58 10.62
CA GLN A 151 -6.71 -24.50 9.90
C GLN A 151 -5.68 -23.83 8.98
N PRO A 152 -5.98 -23.64 7.68
CA PRO A 152 -5.02 -23.04 6.75
C PRO A 152 -4.77 -21.55 7.01
N ASP A 153 -3.71 -21.05 6.37
CA ASP A 153 -3.35 -19.65 6.32
C ASP A 153 -4.30 -18.87 5.39
N VAL A 154 -5.40 -18.36 5.93
CA VAL A 154 -6.41 -17.59 5.19
C VAL A 154 -7.02 -16.51 6.08
N ASP A 155 -7.21 -15.32 5.52
CA ASP A 155 -7.98 -14.25 6.16
C ASP A 155 -9.40 -14.74 6.48
N SER A 156 -9.82 -14.55 7.74
CA SER A 156 -11.17 -14.91 8.21
C SER A 156 -11.51 -16.42 8.08
N GLY A 157 -10.59 -17.31 8.47
CA GLY A 157 -10.77 -18.77 8.44
C GLY A 157 -11.91 -19.31 9.32
N GLU A 158 -12.26 -20.59 9.15
CA GLU A 158 -13.44 -21.21 9.79
C GLU A 158 -13.39 -21.16 11.32
N HIS A 159 -14.43 -20.62 11.94
CA HIS A 159 -14.45 -20.51 13.39
C HIS A 159 -14.74 -21.85 14.08
N LEU A 160 -14.26 -22.04 15.32
CA LEU A 160 -14.52 -23.22 16.14
C LEU A 160 -14.98 -22.83 17.54
N LEU A 161 -16.19 -23.23 17.93
CA LEU A 161 -16.69 -23.10 19.30
C LEU A 161 -16.86 -24.47 19.95
N VAL A 162 -16.24 -24.70 21.11
CA VAL A 162 -16.43 -25.91 21.92
C VAL A 162 -16.95 -25.53 23.31
N THR A 163 -18.16 -25.99 23.67
CA THR A 163 -18.78 -25.66 24.96
C THR A 163 -18.28 -26.54 26.12
N GLY A 164 -17.63 -27.68 25.81
CA GLY A 164 -16.98 -28.60 26.75
C GLY A 164 -15.45 -28.61 26.63
N ASN A 165 -14.82 -29.74 26.98
CA ASN A 165 -13.37 -29.90 26.90
C ASN A 165 -12.92 -30.24 25.48
N LEU A 166 -11.73 -29.76 25.11
CA LEU A 166 -11.08 -30.12 23.85
C LEU A 166 -9.85 -30.98 24.15
N HIS A 167 -9.77 -32.17 23.55
CA HIS A 167 -8.59 -33.03 23.55
C HIS A 167 -8.10 -33.22 22.11
N ALA A 168 -6.84 -32.91 21.82
CA ALA A 168 -6.22 -33.10 20.51
C ALA A 168 -4.78 -33.60 20.61
N GLN A 169 -4.25 -34.20 19.53
CA GLN A 169 -2.81 -34.49 19.48
C GLN A 169 -1.98 -33.20 19.39
N SER A 170 -2.41 -32.27 18.54
CA SER A 170 -1.84 -30.93 18.40
C SER A 170 -2.85 -29.98 17.77
N ILE A 171 -2.61 -28.68 17.88
CA ILE A 171 -3.40 -27.64 17.24
C ILE A 171 -2.45 -26.79 16.39
N ASN A 172 -2.82 -26.59 15.14
CA ASN A 172 -2.11 -25.77 14.18
C ASN A 172 -3.11 -24.82 13.51
N LYS A 173 -3.09 -23.55 13.90
CA LYS A 173 -4.19 -22.60 13.70
C LYS A 173 -3.76 -21.37 12.88
N GLY A 174 -4.55 -21.06 11.85
CA GLY A 174 -4.46 -19.82 11.07
C GLY A 174 -5.55 -18.80 11.44
N GLY A 175 -6.19 -18.20 10.43
CA GLY A 175 -6.91 -16.92 10.53
C GLY A 175 -8.27 -16.86 11.27
N GLY A 176 -8.84 -17.97 11.75
CA GLY A 176 -10.22 -18.00 12.28
C GLY A 176 -10.31 -17.97 13.82
N GLU A 177 -11.41 -17.49 14.40
CA GLU A 177 -11.62 -17.50 15.87
C GLU A 177 -11.87 -18.92 16.44
N PHE A 178 -11.06 -19.35 17.41
CA PHE A 178 -11.26 -20.58 18.17
C PHE A 178 -11.60 -20.23 19.62
N TYR A 179 -12.74 -20.73 20.11
CA TYR A 179 -13.20 -20.46 21.47
C TYR A 179 -13.56 -21.76 22.20
N ILE A 180 -12.83 -22.06 23.28
CA ILE A 180 -12.99 -23.27 24.07
C ILE A 180 -13.43 -22.87 25.48
N LYS A 181 -14.63 -23.30 25.88
CA LYS A 181 -15.18 -22.97 27.21
C LYS A 181 -14.70 -23.91 28.32
N GLY A 182 -14.28 -25.12 27.96
CA GLY A 182 -13.75 -26.11 28.91
C GLY A 182 -12.22 -26.10 28.97
N ASN A 183 -11.66 -27.20 29.47
CA ASN A 183 -10.22 -27.41 29.47
C ASN A 183 -9.73 -27.76 28.06
N LEU A 184 -8.53 -27.31 27.72
CA LEU A 184 -7.83 -27.65 26.50
C LEU A 184 -6.65 -28.57 26.82
N THR A 185 -6.61 -29.75 26.22
CA THR A 185 -5.46 -30.67 26.28
C THR A 185 -4.96 -30.95 24.86
N ALA A 186 -3.74 -30.50 24.58
CA ALA A 186 -2.98 -30.91 23.41
C ALA A 186 -1.86 -31.85 23.88
N GLU A 187 -1.76 -33.05 23.30
CA GLU A 187 -0.72 -34.01 23.70
C GLU A 187 0.71 -33.52 23.37
N GLN A 188 0.83 -32.59 22.42
CA GLN A 188 2.12 -32.04 21.96
C GLN A 188 2.07 -30.52 21.83
N THR A 189 1.75 -29.98 20.65
CA THR A 189 1.97 -28.56 20.35
C THR A 189 0.66 -27.81 20.11
N ILE A 190 0.57 -26.58 20.63
CA ILE A 190 -0.41 -25.56 20.21
C ILE A 190 0.38 -24.48 19.46
N TYR A 191 0.06 -24.25 18.19
CA TYR A 191 0.73 -23.28 17.33
C TYR A 191 -0.26 -22.38 16.60
N GLY A 192 -0.06 -21.06 16.70
CA GLY A 192 -0.76 -20.03 15.94
C GLY A 192 0.26 -19.20 15.15
N TYR A 193 0.00 -18.96 13.87
CA TYR A 193 1.04 -18.51 12.93
C TYR A 193 0.63 -17.44 11.92
N TYR A 194 -0.55 -16.83 12.11
CA TYR A 194 -1.08 -15.82 11.19
C TYR A 194 -1.82 -14.74 11.95
N ASN A 195 -1.47 -13.47 11.77
CA ASN A 195 -1.91 -12.31 12.57
C ASN A 195 -3.41 -11.95 12.55
N HIS A 196 -4.25 -12.76 11.91
CA HIS A 196 -5.70 -12.62 11.95
C HIS A 196 -6.34 -13.74 12.80
N GLY A 197 -7.33 -13.38 13.64
CA GLY A 197 -8.06 -14.31 14.51
C GLY A 197 -7.37 -14.61 15.86
N ARG A 198 -8.10 -15.29 16.76
CA ARG A 198 -7.66 -15.55 18.15
C ARG A 198 -7.99 -16.97 18.62
N LEU A 199 -7.19 -17.53 19.54
CA LEU A 199 -7.56 -18.70 20.36
C LEU A 199 -7.85 -18.27 21.81
N THR A 200 -9.06 -18.51 22.29
CA THR A 200 -9.47 -18.23 23.67
C THR A 200 -9.85 -19.52 24.40
N VAL A 201 -9.31 -19.71 25.60
CA VAL A 201 -9.61 -20.85 26.48
C VAL A 201 -10.03 -20.37 27.87
N GLU A 202 -11.26 -20.72 28.28
CA GLU A 202 -11.77 -20.36 29.62
C GLU A 202 -11.23 -21.28 30.73
N GLY A 203 -11.00 -22.56 30.42
CA GLY A 203 -10.49 -23.56 31.37
C GLY A 203 -8.96 -23.67 31.39
N ASN A 204 -8.47 -24.74 32.02
CA ASN A 204 -7.03 -25.01 32.10
C ASN A 204 -6.51 -25.52 30.75
N THR A 205 -5.29 -25.12 30.40
CA THR A 205 -4.60 -25.53 29.18
C THR A 205 -3.39 -26.41 29.51
N GLN A 206 -3.27 -27.54 28.82
CA GLN A 206 -2.12 -28.43 28.90
C GLN A 206 -1.58 -28.74 27.51
N ALA A 207 -0.29 -28.48 27.31
CA ALA A 207 0.47 -28.83 26.11
C ALA A 207 1.93 -29.13 26.46
N VAL A 208 2.68 -29.77 25.56
CA VAL A 208 4.15 -29.87 25.67
C VAL A 208 4.79 -28.54 25.27
N ALA A 209 4.29 -27.93 24.20
CA ALA A 209 4.78 -26.66 23.68
C ALA A 209 3.60 -25.76 23.27
N ILE A 210 3.67 -24.47 23.59
CA ILE A 210 2.75 -23.43 23.12
C ILE A 210 3.59 -22.38 22.41
N LEU A 211 3.32 -22.14 21.13
CA LEU A 211 4.01 -21.15 20.31
C LEU A 211 3.00 -20.18 19.68
N ALA A 212 3.12 -18.91 20.01
CA ALA A 212 2.45 -17.81 19.31
C ALA A 212 3.49 -17.12 18.41
N ASP A 213 3.23 -17.12 17.10
CA ASP A 213 4.06 -16.51 16.05
C ASP A 213 3.17 -15.52 15.30
N ASP A 214 3.25 -14.23 15.69
CA ASP A 214 2.37 -13.16 15.22
C ASP A 214 0.88 -13.57 15.36
N HIS A 215 0.48 -14.07 16.54
CA HIS A 215 -0.88 -14.60 16.78
C HIS A 215 -1.39 -14.40 18.21
N SER A 216 -2.67 -14.04 18.35
CA SER A 216 -3.28 -13.74 19.65
C SER A 216 -3.81 -14.98 20.38
N PHE A 217 -3.29 -15.24 21.58
CA PHE A 217 -3.80 -16.25 22.52
C PHE A 217 -4.34 -15.62 23.81
N LYS A 218 -5.44 -16.15 24.32
CA LYS A 218 -6.02 -15.72 25.60
C LYS A 218 -6.37 -16.91 26.48
N PHE A 219 -5.65 -17.07 27.59
CA PHE A 219 -5.87 -18.13 28.56
C PHE A 219 -6.45 -17.54 29.86
N MET A 220 -7.58 -18.07 30.31
CA MET A 220 -8.22 -17.61 31.56
C MET A 220 -8.00 -18.56 32.75
N GLY A 221 -7.60 -19.80 32.48
CA GLY A 221 -7.24 -20.81 33.49
C GLY A 221 -5.73 -21.11 33.50
N ASP A 222 -5.32 -22.05 34.33
CA ASP A 222 -3.91 -22.41 34.48
C ASP A 222 -3.35 -23.03 33.19
N VAL A 223 -2.15 -22.62 32.79
CA VAL A 223 -1.44 -23.15 31.62
C VAL A 223 -0.27 -24.01 32.07
N SER A 224 -0.10 -25.17 31.44
CA SER A 224 1.03 -26.08 31.68
C SER A 224 1.66 -26.53 30.36
N GLY A 225 2.97 -26.37 30.25
CA GLY A 225 3.75 -26.59 29.03
C GLY A 225 4.87 -25.55 28.91
N THR A 226 5.79 -25.72 27.96
CA THR A 226 6.80 -24.69 27.66
C THR A 226 6.19 -23.65 26.72
N ILE A 227 6.19 -22.37 27.12
CA ILE A 227 5.55 -21.27 26.40
C ILE A 227 6.61 -20.44 25.67
N VAL A 228 6.41 -20.22 24.37
CA VAL A 228 7.28 -19.46 23.49
C VAL A 228 6.44 -18.39 22.79
N GLY A 229 6.75 -17.10 22.92
CA GLY A 229 5.89 -16.03 22.39
C GLY A 229 6.58 -14.72 22.06
N ASP A 230 5.92 -13.89 21.25
CA ASP A 230 6.40 -12.62 20.69
C ASP A 230 5.52 -11.40 21.08
N GLN A 231 4.94 -11.41 22.29
CA GLN A 231 4.13 -10.34 22.93
C GLN A 231 2.59 -10.34 22.73
N GLU A 232 1.95 -11.41 22.21
CA GLU A 232 0.46 -11.48 22.09
C GLU A 232 -0.24 -12.61 22.88
N ILE A 233 0.33 -13.07 24.00
CA ILE A 233 -0.30 -14.04 24.90
C ILE A 233 -0.87 -13.35 26.15
N GLU A 234 -2.20 -13.36 26.31
CA GLU A 234 -2.88 -12.84 27.51
C GLU A 234 -3.13 -13.95 28.54
N GLY A 235 -2.76 -13.71 29.80
CA GLY A 235 -3.14 -14.54 30.96
C GLY A 235 -2.06 -15.49 31.48
N VAL A 236 -0.88 -15.56 30.85
CA VAL A 236 0.29 -16.32 31.30
C VAL A 236 1.58 -15.65 30.79
N GLU A 237 2.67 -15.72 31.57
CA GLU A 237 4.01 -15.27 31.14
C GLU A 237 4.65 -16.31 30.21
N ASP A 238 5.44 -15.84 29.24
CA ASP A 238 6.25 -16.67 28.37
C ASP A 238 7.48 -17.22 29.11
N ASP A 239 7.81 -18.49 28.86
CA ASP A 239 9.05 -19.08 29.41
C ASP A 239 10.28 -18.64 28.59
N TYR A 240 10.06 -18.35 27.30
CA TYR A 240 11.08 -17.91 26.35
C TYR A 240 10.47 -16.93 25.33
N ASN A 241 11.12 -15.78 25.16
CA ASN A 241 10.79 -14.77 24.15
C ASN A 241 11.53 -14.99 22.82
N GLU A 242 12.44 -15.96 22.77
CA GLU A 242 13.21 -16.32 21.58
C GLU A 242 12.84 -17.70 21.06
N ILE A 243 12.75 -17.83 19.74
CA ILE A 243 12.48 -19.12 19.09
C ILE A 243 13.71 -20.07 19.07
N THR A 244 14.81 -19.68 19.71
CA THR A 244 16.04 -20.47 19.81
C THR A 244 15.82 -21.80 20.53
N VAL A 245 14.72 -21.91 21.31
CA VAL A 245 14.24 -23.16 21.93
C VAL A 245 13.63 -24.17 20.96
N LEU A 246 13.30 -23.75 19.74
CA LEU A 246 12.78 -24.64 18.70
C LEU A 246 13.89 -25.53 18.11
N LEU A 247 13.50 -26.68 17.56
CA LEU A 247 14.40 -27.57 16.81
C LEU A 247 15.08 -26.77 15.68
N PRO A 248 16.41 -26.85 15.53
CA PRO A 248 17.15 -26.00 14.58
C PRO A 248 16.64 -26.04 13.14
N GLU A 249 16.12 -27.19 12.68
CA GLU A 249 15.55 -27.33 11.34
C GLU A 249 14.23 -26.58 11.12
N LEU A 250 13.55 -26.18 12.21
CA LEU A 250 12.28 -25.45 12.24
C LEU A 250 12.47 -23.94 12.27
N ILE A 251 13.71 -23.47 12.38
CA ILE A 251 14.05 -22.04 12.43
C ILE A 251 14.51 -21.59 11.03
N LYS A 252 13.92 -20.50 10.53
CA LYS A 252 14.43 -19.74 9.37
C LYS A 252 15.58 -18.88 9.92
N GLU A 253 16.67 -18.73 9.17
CA GLU A 253 17.86 -17.92 9.54
C GLU A 253 17.35 -16.47 9.66
N LYS A 254 17.93 -15.71 10.60
CA LYS A 254 17.34 -14.52 11.25
C LYS A 254 16.31 -14.80 12.34
N GLU A 255 16.33 -15.97 12.99
CA GLU A 255 15.55 -16.19 14.21
C GLU A 255 14.02 -15.99 14.04
N TYR A 256 13.48 -16.28 12.84
CA TYR A 256 12.04 -16.40 12.62
C TYR A 256 11.61 -17.86 12.54
N ALA A 257 10.44 -18.15 13.11
CA ALA A 257 9.84 -19.47 13.09
C ALA A 257 9.54 -19.81 11.61
N ASN A 258 9.95 -20.99 11.13
CA ASN A 258 9.59 -21.41 9.77
C ASN A 258 8.19 -22.02 9.82
N SER A 259 7.16 -21.18 9.69
CA SER A 259 5.76 -21.54 9.90
C SER A 259 5.30 -22.71 9.02
N ASP A 260 5.79 -22.80 7.78
CA ASP A 260 5.55 -23.95 6.88
C ASP A 260 6.16 -25.26 7.42
N LYS A 261 7.41 -25.23 7.88
CA LYS A 261 8.08 -26.42 8.41
C LYS A 261 7.52 -26.83 9.77
N ILE A 262 7.22 -25.86 10.63
CA ILE A 262 6.62 -26.05 11.94
C ILE A 262 5.24 -26.68 11.76
N SER A 263 4.41 -26.11 10.89
CA SER A 263 3.11 -26.67 10.50
C SER A 263 3.24 -28.11 10.01
N ASN A 264 4.21 -28.40 9.14
CA ASN A 264 4.47 -29.74 8.65
C ASN A 264 4.99 -30.71 9.72
N TYR A 265 5.68 -30.23 10.75
CA TYR A 265 6.16 -31.03 11.88
C TYR A 265 5.01 -31.39 12.82
N ILE A 266 4.21 -30.39 13.18
CA ILE A 266 3.05 -30.52 14.04
C ILE A 266 2.03 -31.45 13.38
N ASN A 267 1.74 -31.28 12.09
CA ASN A 267 0.84 -32.15 11.32
C ASN A 267 1.28 -33.63 11.27
N LYS A 268 2.54 -33.94 11.60
CA LYS A 268 3.07 -35.31 11.73
C LYS A 268 3.05 -35.85 13.16
N GLY A 269 2.50 -35.11 14.12
CA GLY A 269 2.48 -35.48 15.53
C GLY A 269 3.87 -35.43 16.15
N LYS A 270 4.64 -34.36 15.91
CA LYS A 270 5.91 -34.09 16.56
C LYS A 270 5.85 -32.81 17.38
N HIS A 271 6.61 -32.75 18.49
CA HIS A 271 6.87 -31.49 19.19
C HIS A 271 7.91 -30.65 18.44
N ILE A 272 7.94 -29.36 18.76
CA ILE A 272 8.76 -28.36 18.07
C ILE A 272 9.99 -27.91 18.87
N LEU A 273 10.07 -28.27 20.15
CA LEU A 273 11.15 -27.89 21.06
C LEU A 273 12.35 -28.83 20.94
N ARG A 274 13.55 -28.33 21.26
CA ARG A 274 14.72 -29.18 21.53
C ARG A 274 14.51 -29.97 22.83
N ASP A 275 15.16 -31.13 22.93
CA ASP A 275 14.96 -32.08 24.03
C ASP A 275 15.26 -31.46 25.41
N GLU A 276 16.23 -30.54 25.46
CA GLU A 276 16.62 -29.81 26.68
C GLU A 276 15.55 -28.83 27.19
N PHE A 277 14.60 -28.40 26.34
CA PHE A 277 13.53 -27.45 26.69
C PHE A 277 12.16 -28.14 26.89
N LEU A 278 12.13 -29.47 26.90
CA LEU A 278 10.90 -30.23 27.15
C LEU A 278 10.46 -30.13 28.63
N PRO A 279 9.15 -30.05 28.92
CA PRO A 279 8.65 -30.03 30.29
C PRO A 279 9.14 -31.26 31.09
N GLY A 280 9.97 -31.03 32.12
CA GLY A 280 10.54 -32.08 32.97
C GLY A 280 11.95 -32.56 32.64
N SER A 281 12.65 -31.96 31.66
CA SER A 281 14.10 -32.15 31.45
C SER A 281 14.89 -31.48 32.58
N ASN A 282 15.36 -32.26 33.56
CA ASN A 282 16.35 -31.80 34.52
C ASN A 282 17.72 -31.68 33.84
N ASP A 283 17.99 -30.54 33.23
CA ASP A 283 19.36 -30.07 33.00
C ASP A 283 19.37 -28.54 32.94
N THR A 284 19.33 -27.93 34.13
CA THR A 284 19.92 -26.61 34.35
C THR A 284 21.41 -26.69 34.02
N GLN A 285 21.77 -26.61 32.74
CA GLN A 285 23.11 -26.18 32.33
C GLN A 285 23.16 -24.66 32.44
N VAL A 286 23.32 -24.21 33.68
CA VAL A 286 23.97 -22.95 33.99
C VAL A 286 25.29 -22.96 33.22
N ALA A 287 25.38 -22.14 32.17
CA ALA A 287 26.62 -21.88 31.48
C ALA A 287 27.67 -21.50 32.53
N LYS A 288 28.77 -22.27 32.55
CA LYS A 288 29.90 -22.00 33.43
C LYS A 288 30.36 -20.56 33.23
N ALA A 289 30.32 -19.79 34.31
CA ALA A 289 30.94 -18.48 34.43
C ALA A 289 32.34 -18.47 33.76
N PRO A 290 32.63 -17.53 32.86
CA PRO A 290 33.98 -17.31 32.40
C PRO A 290 34.86 -16.86 33.57
N LYS A 291 36.13 -17.25 33.47
CA LYS A 291 37.20 -17.10 34.46
C LYS A 291 37.34 -15.66 34.98
N GLU A 292 37.46 -15.54 36.31
CA GLU A 292 38.06 -14.43 37.07
C GLU A 292 37.90 -13.02 36.46
N MET A 293 36.73 -12.40 36.66
CA MET A 293 36.51 -10.98 36.41
C MET A 293 37.15 -10.14 37.51
N ALA A 294 38.43 -9.84 37.36
CA ALA A 294 39.12 -8.91 38.24
C ALA A 294 38.95 -7.47 37.74
N ALA A 295 38.17 -6.65 38.45
CA ALA A 295 38.19 -5.20 38.29
C ALA A 295 39.47 -4.64 38.94
N SER A 296 40.19 -3.74 38.26
CA SER A 296 41.42 -3.15 38.83
C SER A 296 41.18 -2.21 40.01
N ALA A 297 39.94 -1.78 40.23
CA ALA A 297 39.54 -0.85 41.27
C ALA A 297 38.30 -1.36 42.01
N LYS A 298 38.27 -1.16 43.34
CA LYS A 298 37.09 -1.49 44.15
C LYS A 298 36.04 -0.37 44.06
N PRO A 299 34.76 -0.69 43.80
CA PRO A 299 33.71 0.30 43.73
C PRO A 299 33.28 0.81 45.12
N GLN A 300 32.66 1.99 45.15
CA GLN A 300 31.82 2.45 46.24
C GLN A 300 30.37 2.44 45.75
N ILE A 301 29.48 1.76 46.48
CA ILE A 301 28.03 1.86 46.23
C ILE A 301 27.54 3.11 46.95
N LEU A 302 27.09 4.11 46.20
CA LEU A 302 26.67 5.41 46.72
C LEU A 302 25.18 5.65 46.43
N THR A 303 24.53 6.45 47.27
CA THR A 303 23.28 7.11 46.88
C THR A 303 23.58 8.19 45.84
N LEU A 304 22.58 8.56 45.04
CA LEU A 304 22.73 9.64 44.06
C LEU A 304 23.23 10.95 44.68
N GLU A 305 22.76 11.31 45.88
CA GLU A 305 23.24 12.50 46.61
C GLU A 305 24.72 12.41 46.99
N ALA A 306 25.17 11.25 47.48
CA ALA A 306 26.57 11.02 47.84
C ALA A 306 27.49 11.00 46.61
N ALA A 307 26.98 10.54 45.46
CA ALA A 307 27.68 10.62 44.18
C ALA A 307 27.76 12.07 43.67
N LYS A 308 26.66 12.84 43.74
CA LYS A 308 26.61 14.28 43.40
C LYS A 308 27.58 15.14 44.24
N ALA A 309 27.86 14.73 45.48
CA ALA A 309 28.87 15.39 46.32
C ALA A 309 30.32 15.14 45.85
N LYS A 310 30.56 14.13 45.02
CA LYS A 310 31.90 13.75 44.51
C LYS A 310 32.15 14.18 43.07
N VAL A 311 31.09 14.21 42.26
CA VAL A 311 31.07 14.53 40.84
C VAL A 311 29.80 15.32 40.54
N ASP A 312 29.90 16.41 39.77
CA ASP A 312 28.72 17.17 39.32
C ASP A 312 27.97 16.44 38.20
N ILE A 313 27.23 15.39 38.57
CA ILE A 313 26.47 14.54 37.64
C ILE A 313 25.41 15.36 36.88
N SER A 314 24.92 16.45 37.47
CA SER A 314 23.85 17.29 36.89
C SER A 314 24.25 17.98 35.58
N SER A 315 25.54 18.03 35.27
CA SER A 315 26.09 18.67 34.07
C SER A 315 26.12 17.78 32.82
N TYR A 316 25.73 16.50 32.93
CA TYR A 316 25.91 15.50 31.86
C TYR A 316 24.58 14.97 31.31
N GLY A 317 24.00 15.68 30.34
CA GLY A 317 22.88 15.21 29.49
C GLY A 317 21.70 14.57 30.25
N PRO A 318 20.98 13.61 29.64
CA PRO A 318 19.88 12.89 30.29
C PRO A 318 20.28 12.19 31.61
N ILE A 319 21.55 11.74 31.75
CA ILE A 319 22.07 11.15 33.00
C ILE A 319 21.92 12.09 34.20
N GLY A 320 22.04 13.42 33.99
CA GLY A 320 21.87 14.41 35.04
C GLY A 320 20.43 14.52 35.59
N GLU A 321 19.44 14.12 34.78
CA GLU A 321 18.00 14.24 35.05
C GLU A 321 17.39 12.95 35.63
N ILE A 322 18.06 11.81 35.44
CA ILE A 322 17.60 10.50 35.92
C ILE A 322 17.82 10.35 37.43
N ALA A 323 16.79 9.84 38.11
CA ALA A 323 16.82 9.53 39.53
C ALA A 323 17.32 8.10 39.75
N PHE A 324 18.64 7.89 39.73
CA PHE A 324 19.23 6.58 40.02
C PHE A 324 19.04 6.18 41.48
N GLU A 325 18.60 4.94 41.71
CA GLU A 325 18.51 4.37 43.05
C GLU A 325 19.91 4.23 43.68
N ARG A 326 20.89 3.82 42.86
CA ARG A 326 22.28 3.59 43.28
C ARG A 326 23.28 4.00 42.21
N VAL A 327 24.44 4.42 42.67
CA VAL A 327 25.59 4.74 41.82
C VAL A 327 26.75 3.82 42.19
N LEU A 328 27.21 3.02 41.24
CA LEU A 328 28.43 2.22 41.34
C LEU A 328 29.62 3.10 40.96
N TYR A 329 30.26 3.69 41.98
CA TYR A 329 31.30 4.71 41.81
C TYR A 329 32.72 4.14 41.88
N PHE A 330 33.50 4.36 40.82
CA PHE A 330 34.93 4.10 40.75
C PHE A 330 35.69 5.43 40.80
N GLY A 331 36.43 5.67 41.88
CA GLY A 331 37.11 6.94 42.12
C GLY A 331 38.41 7.17 41.34
N THR A 332 38.85 6.19 40.56
CA THR A 332 40.09 6.17 39.77
C THR A 332 39.83 5.51 38.41
N ASP A 333 40.87 5.34 37.59
CA ASP A 333 40.79 4.55 36.37
C ASP A 333 40.29 3.12 36.65
N LEU A 334 39.48 2.59 35.73
CA LEU A 334 38.93 1.24 35.79
C LEU A 334 39.44 0.43 34.60
N SER A 335 40.04 -0.72 34.88
CA SER A 335 40.37 -1.75 33.89
C SER A 335 39.51 -2.98 34.13
N VAL A 336 38.87 -3.48 33.07
CA VAL A 336 38.06 -4.70 33.06
C VAL A 336 38.71 -5.72 32.13
N GLU A 337 39.00 -6.92 32.66
CA GLU A 337 39.37 -8.08 31.85
C GLU A 337 38.09 -8.79 31.41
N GLY A 338 37.82 -8.85 30.10
CA GLY A 338 36.56 -9.33 29.54
C GLY A 338 35.60 -8.19 29.18
N ASP A 339 34.32 -8.52 29.03
CA ASP A 339 33.27 -7.59 28.62
C ASP A 339 32.66 -6.88 29.84
N LEU A 340 32.23 -5.64 29.66
CA LEU A 340 31.44 -4.88 30.63
C LEU A 340 29.97 -4.97 30.23
N THR A 341 29.22 -5.83 30.93
CA THR A 341 27.81 -6.17 30.69
C THR A 341 26.95 -5.98 31.96
N PRO A 342 25.60 -6.03 31.87
CA PRO A 342 24.73 -6.10 33.03
C PRO A 342 25.14 -7.21 34.03
N ASP A 343 25.51 -8.39 33.51
CA ASP A 343 26.00 -9.51 34.32
C ASP A 343 27.29 -9.17 35.06
N TRP A 344 28.20 -8.43 34.42
CA TRP A 344 29.41 -7.94 35.07
C TRP A 344 29.08 -7.00 36.22
N VAL A 345 28.16 -6.07 36.01
CA VAL A 345 27.73 -5.11 37.03
C VAL A 345 27.05 -5.83 38.19
N LYS A 346 26.20 -6.83 37.90
CA LYS A 346 25.53 -7.67 38.90
C LYS A 346 26.54 -8.44 39.76
N ALA A 347 27.53 -9.09 39.13
CA ALA A 347 28.58 -9.81 39.85
C ALA A 347 29.38 -8.89 40.80
N VAL A 348 29.68 -7.66 40.36
CA VAL A 348 30.39 -6.67 41.18
C VAL A 348 29.54 -6.21 42.38
N LEU A 349 28.23 -6.05 42.20
CA LEU A 349 27.28 -5.68 43.28
C LEU A 349 27.13 -6.80 44.31
N GLU A 350 27.02 -8.05 43.85
CA GLU A 350 26.91 -9.25 44.70
C GLU A 350 28.15 -9.41 45.59
N GLU A 351 29.36 -9.20 45.04
CA GLU A 351 30.62 -9.26 45.80
C GLU A 351 30.70 -8.18 46.90
N HIS A 352 30.04 -7.03 46.70
CA HIS A 352 30.09 -5.87 47.60
C HIS A 352 28.84 -5.71 48.48
N GLY A 353 28.02 -6.77 48.58
CA GLY A 353 27.00 -6.92 49.63
C GLY A 353 25.69 -6.17 49.42
N GLY A 354 25.31 -5.85 48.17
CA GLY A 354 24.03 -5.23 47.85
C GLY A 354 23.09 -6.21 47.11
N PRO A 355 21.87 -6.50 47.59
CA PRO A 355 20.83 -7.11 46.75
C PRO A 355 20.24 -6.00 45.87
N VAL A 356 20.35 -6.11 44.54
CA VAL A 356 19.80 -5.08 43.64
C VAL A 356 19.45 -5.66 42.27
N GLU A 357 18.30 -5.26 41.76
CA GLU A 357 18.02 -5.23 40.32
C GLU A 357 18.98 -4.26 39.63
N VAL A 358 19.29 -4.56 38.37
CA VAL A 358 20.21 -3.76 37.56
C VAL A 358 19.49 -2.54 36.94
N ALA A 359 18.15 -2.54 37.00
CA ALA A 359 17.28 -1.41 36.67
C ALA A 359 17.62 -0.18 37.55
N ASP A 360 17.58 1.02 36.98
CA ASP A 360 17.81 2.31 37.66
C ASP A 360 19.21 2.51 38.31
N LEU A 361 20.26 1.91 37.73
CA LEU A 361 21.64 2.01 38.21
C LEU A 361 22.56 2.83 37.28
N LEU A 362 23.45 3.64 37.88
CA LEU A 362 24.53 4.36 37.18
C LEU A 362 25.90 3.76 37.50
N VAL A 363 26.67 3.37 36.48
CA VAL A 363 28.10 3.09 36.61
C VAL A 363 28.88 4.39 36.37
N LEU A 364 29.57 4.88 37.41
CA LEU A 364 30.30 6.15 37.37
C LEU A 364 31.80 5.92 37.53
N VAL A 365 32.58 6.15 36.47
CA VAL A 365 34.05 6.06 36.49
C VAL A 365 34.63 7.47 36.43
N LYS A 366 35.29 7.89 37.52
CA LYS A 366 35.92 9.23 37.59
C LYS A 366 37.20 9.35 36.74
N GLY A 367 37.85 8.23 36.46
CA GLY A 367 39.04 8.15 35.62
C GLY A 367 38.74 7.67 34.20
N GLY A 368 39.76 7.15 33.52
CA GLY A 368 39.61 6.45 32.25
C GLY A 368 39.08 5.02 32.42
N LEU A 369 38.40 4.50 31.40
CA LEU A 369 37.86 3.14 31.37
C LEU A 369 38.55 2.34 30.25
N THR A 370 39.23 1.25 30.61
CA THR A 370 39.83 0.31 29.65
C THR A 370 39.18 -1.05 29.80
N VAL A 371 38.44 -1.48 28.79
CA VAL A 371 37.81 -2.80 28.73
C VAL A 371 38.52 -3.63 27.67
N LYS A 372 39.10 -4.76 28.06
CA LYS A 372 39.74 -5.70 27.11
C LYS A 372 38.69 -6.65 26.51
N GLY A 373 37.68 -6.05 25.92
CA GLY A 373 36.46 -6.69 25.45
C GLY A 373 35.46 -5.62 25.01
N ASP A 374 34.19 -5.99 24.98
CA ASP A 374 33.09 -5.13 24.59
C ASP A 374 32.55 -4.35 25.80
N ILE A 375 32.06 -3.14 25.54
CA ILE A 375 31.23 -2.39 26.48
C ILE A 375 29.79 -2.50 25.96
N ALA A 376 28.92 -3.19 26.69
CA ALA A 376 27.51 -3.37 26.38
C ALA A 376 26.72 -3.24 27.68
N PRO A 377 26.53 -2.01 28.18
CA PRO A 377 26.08 -1.80 29.55
C PRO A 377 24.60 -2.17 29.76
N GLY A 378 23.73 -2.11 28.74
CA GLY A 378 22.33 -2.55 28.82
C GLY A 378 21.72 -2.87 27.44
N GLU A 379 20.54 -3.53 27.44
CA GLU A 379 19.65 -3.62 26.26
C GLU A 379 18.31 -2.91 26.56
N ASP A 380 17.80 -3.01 27.79
CA ASP A 380 16.54 -2.40 28.26
C ASP A 380 16.78 -1.23 29.26
N SER A 381 17.31 -0.10 28.78
CA SER A 381 17.49 1.19 29.50
C SER A 381 18.57 1.30 30.60
N TYR A 382 19.09 0.19 31.17
CA TYR A 382 20.04 0.24 32.29
C TYR A 382 21.06 -0.91 32.32
N PRO A 383 22.22 -0.72 32.99
CA PRO A 383 22.72 0.49 33.65
C PRO A 383 23.17 1.59 32.69
N CYS A 384 22.97 2.84 33.09
CA CYS A 384 23.61 3.98 32.44
C CYS A 384 25.11 4.01 32.77
N LEU A 385 25.92 4.61 31.89
CA LEU A 385 27.38 4.66 32.02
C LEU A 385 27.91 6.10 31.90
N LEU A 386 28.58 6.60 32.95
CA LEU A 386 29.25 7.90 32.94
C LEU A 386 30.77 7.74 33.18
N VAL A 387 31.58 8.12 32.20
CA VAL A 387 33.05 8.06 32.26
C VAL A 387 33.66 9.46 32.11
N LEU A 388 34.38 9.89 33.15
CA LEU A 388 35.01 11.23 33.21
C LEU A 388 36.46 11.24 32.67
N GLY A 389 36.75 10.36 31.71
CA GLY A 389 38.07 10.18 31.13
C GLY A 389 38.02 9.49 29.76
N ASP A 390 39.18 9.05 29.28
CA ASP A 390 39.30 8.33 28.01
C ASP A 390 38.74 6.90 28.14
N VAL A 391 38.13 6.40 27.06
CA VAL A 391 37.59 5.03 26.95
C VAL A 391 38.35 4.23 25.91
N LYS A 392 38.64 2.97 26.22
CA LYS A 392 39.20 1.98 25.28
C LYS A 392 38.44 0.68 25.35
N CYS A 393 37.95 0.19 24.22
CA CYS A 393 37.26 -1.10 24.10
C CYS A 393 37.40 -1.69 22.69
N ASP A 394 36.99 -2.95 22.54
CA ASP A 394 36.94 -3.60 21.23
C ASP A 394 35.68 -3.14 20.45
N VAL A 395 34.50 -3.19 21.08
CA VAL A 395 33.22 -2.67 20.55
C VAL A 395 32.52 -1.87 21.65
N LEU A 396 31.83 -0.80 21.26
CA LEU A 396 30.95 -0.02 22.15
C LEU A 396 29.51 -0.14 21.65
N TYR A 397 28.69 -0.84 22.41
CA TYR A 397 27.25 -0.96 22.18
C TYR A 397 26.50 0.09 23.02
N SER A 398 25.39 0.55 22.47
CA SER A 398 24.44 1.44 23.12
C SER A 398 23.03 0.97 22.75
N GLY A 399 22.25 0.50 23.73
CA GLY A 399 20.82 0.17 23.59
C GLY A 399 19.95 1.35 24.05
N ASP A 400 18.90 1.12 24.84
CA ASP A 400 18.06 2.20 25.40
C ASP A 400 18.70 2.97 26.57
N GLU A 401 19.89 2.59 27.00
CA GLU A 401 20.59 3.27 28.09
C GLU A 401 21.27 4.60 27.68
N PHE A 402 21.65 5.37 28.69
CA PHE A 402 22.41 6.61 28.49
C PHE A 402 23.90 6.41 28.78
N ILE A 403 24.73 6.66 27.77
CA ILE A 403 26.20 6.58 27.85
C ILE A 403 26.80 7.98 27.67
N TYR A 404 27.64 8.41 28.61
CA TYR A 404 28.31 9.71 28.53
C TYR A 404 29.81 9.58 28.82
N ILE A 405 30.64 9.97 27.85
CA ILE A 405 32.09 9.90 27.90
C ILE A 405 32.68 11.29 27.66
N THR A 406 33.39 11.82 28.65
CA THR A 406 33.97 13.17 28.54
C THR A 406 35.33 13.20 27.80
N GLY A 407 36.06 12.09 27.80
CA GLY A 407 37.36 11.95 27.13
C GLY A 407 37.26 11.49 25.68
N ASN A 408 38.39 11.03 25.13
CA ASN A 408 38.43 10.38 23.83
C ASN A 408 37.98 8.92 23.95
N ALA A 409 37.37 8.40 22.89
CA ALA A 409 37.04 6.98 22.78
C ALA A 409 37.89 6.36 21.67
N ASP A 410 38.77 5.42 22.03
CA ASP A 410 39.50 4.57 21.09
C ASP A 410 38.78 3.21 21.01
N ILE A 411 37.97 3.04 19.97
CA ILE A 411 37.12 1.86 19.76
C ILE A 411 37.70 1.06 18.60
N ARG A 412 38.03 -0.20 18.84
CA ARG A 412 38.84 -0.98 17.89
C ARG A 412 38.09 -1.37 16.62
N TYR A 413 36.83 -1.79 16.73
CA TYR A 413 36.08 -2.37 15.62
C TYR A 413 34.88 -1.52 15.21
N ALA A 414 33.91 -1.32 16.09
CA ALA A 414 32.68 -0.61 15.78
C ALA A 414 32.06 0.06 17.01
N LEU A 415 31.33 1.15 16.76
CA LEU A 415 30.34 1.71 17.68
C LEU A 415 28.96 1.35 17.12
N ASP A 416 28.13 0.69 17.91
CA ASP A 416 26.81 0.20 17.52
C ASP A 416 25.75 0.81 18.44
N GLY A 417 24.95 1.75 17.92
CA GLY A 417 23.82 2.32 18.66
C GLY A 417 22.51 1.84 18.08
N ASN A 418 21.71 1.21 18.94
CA ASN A 418 20.52 0.49 18.58
C ASN A 418 19.34 0.97 19.44
N TYR A 419 18.15 1.03 18.83
CA TYR A 419 16.87 1.30 19.51
C TYR A 419 16.66 2.76 20.01
N ASN A 420 15.40 3.18 20.07
CA ASN A 420 14.96 4.58 19.86
C ASN A 420 14.92 5.47 21.12
N ASP A 421 15.20 4.95 22.32
CA ASP A 421 14.97 5.70 23.57
C ASP A 421 16.25 6.05 24.37
N GLY A 422 17.42 5.51 24.00
CA GLY A 422 18.70 5.83 24.63
C GLY A 422 19.53 6.93 23.94
N SER A 423 20.65 7.34 24.55
CA SER A 423 21.58 8.27 23.91
C SER A 423 23.04 8.02 24.28
N ILE A 424 23.94 8.21 23.32
CA ILE A 424 25.39 8.18 23.53
C ILE A 424 26.05 9.53 23.22
N THR A 425 26.74 10.10 24.21
CA THR A 425 27.54 11.32 24.06
C THR A 425 29.02 11.07 24.31
N ILE A 426 29.87 11.42 23.34
CA ILE A 426 31.33 11.40 23.47
C ILE A 426 31.85 12.79 23.14
N THR A 427 32.28 13.56 24.15
CA THR A 427 32.68 14.97 23.93
C THR A 427 34.07 15.11 23.30
N GLY A 428 34.95 14.13 23.52
CA GLY A 428 36.28 14.04 22.92
C GLY A 428 36.28 13.52 21.49
N LYS A 429 37.44 13.04 21.01
CA LYS A 429 37.52 12.41 19.69
C LYS A 429 37.02 10.97 19.75
N THR A 430 36.23 10.58 18.76
CA THR A 430 35.81 9.18 18.58
C THR A 430 36.67 8.57 17.48
N ASN A 431 37.66 7.76 17.87
CA ASN A 431 38.48 7.00 16.93
C ASN A 431 37.85 5.62 16.76
N VAL A 432 37.10 5.43 15.67
CA VAL A 432 36.40 4.19 15.36
C VAL A 432 36.39 3.93 13.85
N PRO A 433 36.52 2.68 13.38
CA PRO A 433 36.41 2.39 11.94
C PRO A 433 34.98 2.42 11.40
N TYR A 434 33.99 1.98 12.16
CA TYR A 434 32.59 1.87 11.75
C TYR A 434 31.64 2.41 12.82
N VAL A 435 30.59 3.11 12.39
CA VAL A 435 29.45 3.48 13.22
C VAL A 435 28.20 2.87 12.60
N LEU A 436 27.51 2.02 13.36
CA LEU A 436 26.21 1.47 13.00
C LEU A 436 25.13 2.20 13.80
N ASN A 437 24.07 2.67 13.14
CA ASN A 437 22.94 3.32 13.81
C ASN A 437 21.58 2.89 13.23
N SER A 438 20.53 2.88 14.05
CA SER A 438 19.14 2.54 13.69
C SER A 438 18.08 3.52 14.17
N ASN A 439 18.43 4.79 14.37
CA ASN A 439 17.60 5.84 15.00
C ASN A 439 17.92 6.13 16.49
N HIS A 440 19.15 5.80 16.92
CA HIS A 440 19.65 6.06 18.27
C HIS A 440 20.27 7.47 18.37
N GLU A 441 20.02 8.24 19.45
CA GLU A 441 20.55 9.60 19.62
C GLU A 441 22.06 9.58 19.87
N MET A 442 22.84 10.01 18.87
CA MET A 442 24.31 10.00 18.94
C MET A 442 24.91 11.39 18.85
N ASN A 443 25.66 11.80 19.88
CA ASN A 443 26.48 13.01 19.89
C ASN A 443 27.98 12.67 19.96
N ILE A 444 28.56 12.33 18.80
CA ILE A 444 29.95 11.87 18.66
C ILE A 444 30.69 12.58 17.52
N LYS A 445 32.02 12.43 17.45
CA LYS A 445 32.87 13.01 16.38
C LYS A 445 33.73 11.94 15.69
N PRO A 446 33.14 11.06 14.85
CA PRO A 446 33.80 9.89 14.27
C PRO A 446 34.59 10.26 13.01
N LYS A 447 35.80 10.82 13.18
CA LYS A 447 36.59 11.29 12.03
C LYS A 447 37.15 10.12 11.22
N GLY A 448 36.63 9.95 10.00
CA GLY A 448 37.10 8.94 9.04
C GLY A 448 36.50 7.55 9.23
N ALA A 449 35.45 7.43 10.06
CA ALA A 449 34.65 6.22 10.17
C ALA A 449 33.71 6.09 8.96
N ILE A 450 33.34 4.86 8.63
CA ILE A 450 32.23 4.56 7.70
C ILE A 450 30.94 4.53 8.52
N LEU A 451 29.97 5.34 8.12
CA LEU A 451 28.71 5.54 8.81
C LEU A 451 27.60 4.73 8.12
N ILE A 452 26.95 3.83 8.84
CA ILE A 452 25.97 2.89 8.29
C ILE A 452 24.64 3.08 9.03
N ASN A 453 23.57 3.37 8.28
CA ASN A 453 22.21 3.34 8.81
C ASN A 453 21.52 2.03 8.40
N TYR A 454 21.21 1.20 9.39
CA TYR A 454 20.55 -0.08 9.15
C TYR A 454 19.04 -0.07 9.45
N PHE A 455 18.43 1.11 9.65
CA PHE A 455 16.99 1.27 9.85
C PHE A 455 16.46 2.53 9.12
N SER A 456 15.42 2.40 8.30
CA SER A 456 15.15 3.37 7.22
C SER A 456 14.26 4.57 7.59
N ASP A 457 14.11 4.93 8.85
CA ASP A 457 13.47 6.19 9.22
C ASP A 457 14.49 7.35 9.19
N ALA A 458 14.00 8.52 8.80
CA ALA A 458 14.81 9.67 8.40
C ALA A 458 15.46 10.36 9.60
N ASP A 459 16.48 9.72 10.16
CA ASP A 459 17.13 10.20 11.36
C ASP A 459 18.25 11.22 11.04
N ASN A 460 18.27 12.34 11.77
CA ASN A 460 18.97 13.58 11.38
C ASN A 460 20.38 13.75 12.00
N PHE A 461 20.94 12.75 12.69
CA PHE A 461 22.20 12.92 13.43
C PHE A 461 23.46 12.87 12.56
N PHE A 462 23.50 11.99 11.53
CA PHE A 462 24.63 11.87 10.61
C PHE A 462 24.20 11.86 9.14
N ALA A 463 25.14 12.19 8.25
CA ALA A 463 25.05 11.77 6.85
C ALA A 463 25.68 10.37 6.75
N TYR A 464 24.88 9.35 6.49
CA TYR A 464 25.36 7.96 6.39
C TYR A 464 26.00 7.69 5.03
N ASP A 465 27.05 6.87 5.02
CA ASP A 465 27.74 6.40 3.82
C ASP A 465 26.99 5.25 3.16
N TYR A 466 26.30 4.41 3.94
CA TYR A 466 25.45 3.33 3.43
C TYR A 466 24.17 3.22 4.24
N THR A 467 23.07 2.99 3.56
CA THR A 467 21.75 2.70 4.14
C THR A 467 21.33 1.28 3.80
N VAL A 468 20.25 0.78 4.42
CA VAL A 468 19.67 -0.54 4.13
C VAL A 468 19.50 -0.81 2.63
N LYS A 469 19.19 0.23 1.85
CA LYS A 469 19.02 0.14 0.39
C LYS A 469 20.30 -0.27 -0.34
N ASP A 470 21.45 0.12 0.19
CA ASP A 470 22.76 -0.10 -0.42
C ASP A 470 23.36 -1.47 -0.07
N PHE A 471 22.89 -2.10 1.02
CA PHE A 471 23.59 -3.21 1.67
C PHE A 471 23.85 -4.38 0.73
N GLN A 472 22.84 -4.83 -0.01
CA GLN A 472 22.95 -5.96 -0.93
C GLN A 472 24.05 -5.76 -1.97
N ASP A 473 24.29 -4.52 -2.40
CA ASP A 473 25.28 -4.18 -3.41
C ASP A 473 26.67 -4.00 -2.81
N VAL A 474 26.77 -3.43 -1.62
CA VAL A 474 28.03 -2.96 -1.05
C VAL A 474 28.65 -3.91 -0.02
N MET A 475 27.89 -4.79 0.60
CA MET A 475 28.38 -5.66 1.69
C MET A 475 28.60 -7.12 1.27
N VAL A 476 29.55 -7.81 1.89
CA VAL A 476 29.83 -9.23 1.57
C VAL A 476 28.72 -10.13 2.09
N ALA A 477 28.43 -11.24 1.40
CA ALA A 477 27.36 -12.17 1.79
C ALA A 477 27.42 -12.62 3.26
N ALA A 478 28.61 -12.66 3.87
CA ALA A 478 28.82 -13.07 5.25
C ALA A 478 28.35 -12.04 6.31
N VAL A 479 27.96 -10.81 5.94
CA VAL A 479 27.28 -9.90 6.88
C VAL A 479 25.77 -10.15 6.92
N PHE A 480 25.25 -10.94 5.98
CA PHE A 480 23.85 -11.26 5.89
C PHE A 480 23.61 -12.64 6.46
N GLU A 481 22.58 -12.73 7.29
CA GLU A 481 22.00 -13.99 7.72
C GLU A 481 20.65 -14.06 7.03
N LYS A 482 20.38 -15.08 6.19
CA LYS A 482 19.21 -15.18 5.29
C LYS A 482 18.83 -13.93 4.47
N ASP A 483 19.79 -13.13 4.02
CA ASP A 483 19.57 -11.90 3.21
C ASP A 483 19.08 -10.64 3.98
N THR A 484 19.16 -10.63 5.32
CA THR A 484 19.02 -9.39 6.14
C THR A 484 20.37 -9.12 6.77
N PHE A 485 20.70 -7.82 6.83
CA PHE A 485 21.89 -7.34 7.49
C PHE A 485 21.89 -7.72 8.97
N SER A 486 22.90 -8.47 9.39
CA SER A 486 23.12 -8.85 10.78
C SER A 486 24.26 -8.01 11.35
N ARG A 487 23.95 -7.18 12.37
CA ARG A 487 24.95 -6.38 13.10
C ARG A 487 26.01 -7.27 13.73
N GLN A 488 25.57 -8.38 14.30
CA GLN A 488 26.44 -9.33 14.97
C GLN A 488 27.36 -10.03 13.96
N ALA A 489 26.87 -10.40 12.77
CA ALA A 489 27.70 -10.93 11.70
C ALA A 489 28.69 -9.87 11.17
N PHE A 490 28.23 -8.63 11.01
CA PHE A 490 29.07 -7.50 10.60
C PHE A 490 30.23 -7.27 11.58
N ILE A 491 29.95 -7.14 12.88
CA ILE A 491 30.94 -6.97 13.94
C ILE A 491 31.82 -8.23 14.08
N GLY A 492 31.24 -9.42 13.92
CA GLY A 492 31.95 -10.69 13.93
C GLY A 492 33.02 -10.78 12.84
N LEU A 493 32.72 -10.31 11.62
CA LEU A 493 33.72 -10.20 10.55
C LEU A 493 34.84 -9.23 10.91
N LEU A 494 34.52 -8.07 11.51
CA LEU A 494 35.52 -7.11 11.96
C LEU A 494 36.46 -7.71 13.02
N LYS A 495 35.91 -8.41 14.03
CA LYS A 495 36.69 -9.14 15.04
C LYS A 495 37.55 -10.25 14.42
N ALA A 496 37.06 -10.90 13.37
CA ALA A 496 37.80 -11.87 12.57
C ALA A 496 38.80 -11.23 11.58
N ARG A 497 38.95 -9.90 11.59
CA ARG A 497 39.82 -9.10 10.69
C ARG A 497 39.48 -9.25 9.20
N LYS A 498 38.19 -9.41 8.88
CA LYS A 498 37.67 -9.44 7.51
C LYS A 498 36.88 -8.16 7.23
N SER A 499 36.91 -7.68 5.98
CA SER A 499 36.10 -6.53 5.55
C SER A 499 34.64 -6.95 5.41
N PRO A 500 33.70 -6.20 6.02
CA PRO A 500 32.27 -6.42 5.79
C PRO A 500 31.80 -5.86 4.44
N LEU A 501 32.61 -5.03 3.76
CA LEU A 501 32.31 -4.45 2.44
C LEU A 501 32.93 -5.26 1.30
N LYS A 502 32.22 -5.35 0.17
CA LYS A 502 32.73 -5.90 -1.09
C LYS A 502 33.89 -5.05 -1.61
N LYS A 503 34.79 -5.69 -2.35
CA LYS A 503 35.94 -5.01 -2.94
C LYS A 503 35.48 -3.99 -4.00
N GLY A 504 35.69 -2.70 -3.73
CA GLY A 504 35.31 -1.61 -4.63
C GLY A 504 33.93 -0.99 -4.37
N ALA A 505 33.29 -1.30 -3.23
CA ALA A 505 32.06 -0.63 -2.80
C ALA A 505 32.26 0.90 -2.71
N VAL A 506 31.45 1.65 -3.46
CA VAL A 506 31.32 3.10 -3.42
C VAL A 506 29.82 3.39 -3.46
N ASP A 507 29.31 4.19 -2.54
CA ASP A 507 27.89 4.56 -2.50
C ASP A 507 27.43 5.22 -3.82
N ALA A 508 26.17 5.00 -4.23
CA ALA A 508 25.59 5.57 -5.45
C ALA A 508 25.64 7.10 -5.44
N ARG A 509 25.36 7.73 -4.29
CA ARG A 509 25.53 9.18 -4.12
C ARG A 509 26.99 9.58 -4.26
N GLN A 510 27.92 8.86 -3.62
CA GLN A 510 29.35 9.07 -3.84
C GLN A 510 29.77 8.89 -5.30
N THR A 511 29.15 7.98 -6.03
CA THR A 511 29.40 7.74 -7.46
C THR A 511 28.96 8.95 -8.29
N VAL A 512 27.77 9.50 -8.03
CA VAL A 512 27.29 10.74 -8.65
C VAL A 512 28.20 11.91 -8.30
N LEU A 513 28.59 12.07 -7.04
CA LEU A 513 29.50 13.13 -6.60
C LEU A 513 30.90 12.98 -7.23
N GLN A 514 31.41 11.76 -7.37
CA GLN A 514 32.68 11.48 -8.06
C GLN A 514 32.56 11.70 -9.58
N ALA A 515 31.43 11.37 -10.19
CA ALA A 515 31.17 11.67 -11.61
C ALA A 515 31.14 13.18 -11.84
N LEU A 516 30.43 13.92 -10.99
CA LEU A 516 30.43 15.39 -11.00
C LEU A 516 31.84 15.95 -10.79
N ASP A 517 32.63 15.36 -9.89
CA ASP A 517 34.03 15.78 -9.66
C ASP A 517 34.91 15.57 -10.90
N LYS A 518 34.73 14.47 -11.64
CA LYS A 518 35.39 14.22 -12.92
C LYS A 518 34.96 15.23 -13.99
N MET A 519 33.71 15.70 -13.94
CA MET A 519 33.18 16.71 -14.86
C MET A 519 33.77 18.12 -14.63
N LYS A 520 34.56 18.35 -13.56
CA LYS A 520 35.28 19.62 -13.33
C LYS A 520 36.07 20.10 -14.54
N VAL A 521 36.62 19.18 -15.33
CA VAL A 521 37.46 19.52 -16.51
C VAL A 521 36.63 20.07 -17.67
N ALA A 522 35.36 19.64 -17.80
CA ALA A 522 34.45 20.03 -18.88
C ALA A 522 33.31 20.96 -18.43
N ARG A 523 33.35 21.48 -17.21
CA ARG A 523 32.26 22.27 -16.59
C ARG A 523 31.84 23.53 -17.35
N GLU A 524 32.72 24.05 -18.21
CA GLU A 524 32.45 25.23 -19.04
C GLU A 524 31.72 24.86 -20.35
N GLU A 525 31.55 23.57 -20.66
CA GLU A 525 30.89 23.09 -21.89
C GLU A 525 29.48 22.55 -21.65
N VAL A 526 29.18 22.12 -20.41
CA VAL A 526 27.90 21.50 -20.06
C VAL A 526 26.80 22.55 -19.97
N LYS A 527 25.78 22.41 -20.82
CA LYS A 527 24.60 23.31 -20.87
C LYS A 527 23.35 22.72 -20.22
N VAL A 528 23.17 21.41 -20.37
CA VAL A 528 22.02 20.68 -19.82
C VAL A 528 22.57 19.62 -18.90
N LEU A 529 22.04 19.57 -17.68
CA LEU A 529 22.39 18.55 -16.71
C LEU A 529 21.13 18.03 -16.02
N ASP A 530 20.92 16.72 -16.11
CA ASP A 530 19.85 16.02 -15.42
C ASP A 530 20.45 15.16 -14.30
N LEU A 531 20.03 15.45 -13.08
CA LEU A 531 20.37 14.74 -11.85
C LEU A 531 19.07 14.39 -11.10
N SER A 532 17.96 14.16 -11.82
CA SER A 532 16.71 13.71 -11.22
C SER A 532 16.84 12.30 -10.65
N ASP A 533 16.15 12.03 -9.55
CA ASP A 533 16.06 10.70 -8.91
C ASP A 533 17.46 10.09 -8.60
N GLN A 534 18.37 10.92 -8.09
CA GLN A 534 19.75 10.53 -7.73
C GLN A 534 19.96 10.43 -6.21
N ASP A 535 18.87 10.35 -5.44
CA ASP A 535 18.88 10.31 -3.97
C ASP A 535 19.73 11.42 -3.32
N LEU A 536 19.78 12.61 -3.94
CA LEU A 536 20.53 13.74 -3.42
C LEU A 536 19.80 14.38 -2.24
N ASP A 537 20.36 14.29 -1.04
CA ASP A 537 19.84 14.95 0.16
C ASP A 537 20.21 16.44 0.28
N ARG A 538 21.08 16.92 -0.62
CA ARG A 538 21.64 18.29 -0.62
C ARG A 538 21.99 18.70 -2.04
N PHE A 539 21.95 20.01 -2.28
CA PHE A 539 22.41 20.59 -3.53
C PHE A 539 23.93 20.37 -3.71
N PRO A 540 24.39 19.76 -4.81
CA PRO A 540 25.82 19.57 -5.04
C PRO A 540 26.51 20.91 -5.34
N MET A 541 27.30 21.41 -4.39
CA MET A 541 27.92 22.75 -4.48
C MET A 541 28.81 22.95 -5.72
N LEU A 542 29.34 21.87 -6.30
CA LEU A 542 30.12 21.94 -7.53
C LEU A 542 29.32 22.51 -8.71
N LEU A 543 28.00 22.25 -8.75
CA LEU A 543 27.12 22.76 -9.80
C LEU A 543 27.17 24.28 -9.89
N THR A 544 27.32 24.98 -8.77
CA THR A 544 27.43 26.46 -8.71
C THR A 544 28.66 27.02 -9.44
N THR A 545 29.59 26.15 -9.87
CA THR A 545 30.76 26.53 -10.67
C THR A 545 30.58 26.29 -12.17
N MET A 546 29.50 25.63 -12.59
CA MET A 546 29.21 25.26 -13.98
C MET A 546 28.44 26.40 -14.67
N LYS A 547 29.13 27.50 -14.98
CA LYS A 547 28.51 28.75 -15.44
C LYS A 547 27.76 28.64 -16.78
N SER A 548 28.11 27.65 -17.60
CA SER A 548 27.48 27.42 -18.91
C SER A 548 26.13 26.71 -18.84
N LEU A 549 25.70 26.27 -17.65
CA LEU A 549 24.40 25.61 -17.48
C LEU A 549 23.24 26.53 -17.84
N THR A 550 22.41 26.06 -18.77
CA THR A 550 21.14 26.67 -19.18
C THR A 550 19.95 25.87 -18.66
N GLN A 551 20.09 24.56 -18.41
CA GLN A 551 19.03 23.72 -17.84
C GLN A 551 19.59 22.82 -16.75
N LEU A 552 18.95 22.82 -15.58
CA LEU A 552 19.29 21.96 -14.45
C LEU A 552 18.03 21.26 -13.92
N LYS A 553 18.04 19.93 -13.97
CA LYS A 553 16.97 19.10 -13.43
C LYS A 553 17.45 18.33 -12.21
N LEU A 554 16.70 18.44 -11.12
CA LEU A 554 17.00 17.86 -9.81
C LEU A 554 15.74 17.23 -9.20
N ASN A 555 14.75 16.84 -10.01
CA ASN A 555 13.47 16.31 -9.51
C ASN A 555 13.67 15.04 -8.66
N GLY A 556 12.77 14.79 -7.70
CA GLY A 556 12.74 13.54 -6.94
C GLY A 556 13.93 13.34 -5.96
N ASN A 557 14.67 14.40 -5.64
CA ASN A 557 15.79 14.36 -4.70
C ASN A 557 15.47 15.07 -3.38
N SER A 558 15.85 14.55 -2.22
CA SER A 558 15.58 15.16 -0.90
C SER A 558 16.47 16.37 -0.53
N ILE A 559 16.64 17.34 -1.43
CA ILE A 559 17.58 18.47 -1.30
C ILE A 559 17.24 19.43 -0.15
N LYS A 560 15.97 19.57 0.24
CA LYS A 560 15.41 20.39 1.34
C LYS A 560 15.66 21.91 1.28
N THR A 561 16.82 22.37 0.81
CA THR A 561 17.22 23.79 0.67
C THR A 561 18.16 24.00 -0.52
N LEU A 562 18.10 25.17 -1.16
CA LEU A 562 19.09 25.60 -2.15
C LEU A 562 20.13 26.55 -1.54
N PRO A 563 21.40 26.50 -1.98
CA PRO A 563 22.44 27.39 -1.50
C PRO A 563 22.30 28.80 -2.10
N VAL A 564 22.80 29.82 -1.41
CA VAL A 564 22.83 31.20 -1.92
C VAL A 564 23.67 31.32 -3.19
N GLU A 565 24.66 30.45 -3.36
CA GLU A 565 25.51 30.36 -4.56
C GLU A 565 24.77 29.92 -5.82
N ILE A 566 23.50 29.50 -5.74
CA ILE A 566 22.68 29.21 -6.93
C ILE A 566 22.66 30.41 -7.90
N ALA A 567 22.74 31.64 -7.38
CA ALA A 567 22.83 32.88 -8.16
C ALA A 567 24.03 32.95 -9.12
N ARG A 568 25.06 32.11 -8.94
CA ARG A 568 26.23 32.05 -9.84
C ARG A 568 25.92 31.40 -11.18
N LEU A 569 24.79 30.72 -11.30
CA LEU A 569 24.33 30.11 -12.55
C LEU A 569 23.67 31.16 -13.45
N GLU A 570 24.42 32.21 -13.80
CA GLU A 570 23.90 33.42 -14.45
C GLU A 570 23.18 33.14 -15.79
N HIS A 571 23.49 32.03 -16.47
CA HIS A 571 22.90 31.63 -17.74
C HIS A 571 21.75 30.62 -17.61
N LEU A 572 21.34 30.26 -16.39
CA LEU A 572 20.29 29.26 -16.18
C LEU A 572 18.94 29.78 -16.67
N GLU A 573 18.33 29.03 -17.59
CA GLU A 573 17.02 29.30 -18.18
C GLU A 573 15.92 28.39 -17.58
N GLU A 574 16.26 27.16 -17.20
CA GLU A 574 15.30 26.19 -16.65
C GLU A 574 15.85 25.52 -15.39
N LEU A 575 15.04 25.52 -14.33
CA LEU A 575 15.35 24.86 -13.06
C LEU A 575 14.17 24.01 -12.62
N HIS A 576 14.40 22.70 -12.52
CA HIS A 576 13.39 21.72 -12.10
C HIS A 576 13.74 21.12 -10.75
N LEU A 577 12.86 21.28 -9.77
CA LEU A 577 13.00 20.90 -8.37
C LEU A 577 11.70 20.25 -7.85
N SER A 578 10.98 19.54 -8.71
CA SER A 578 9.74 18.87 -8.33
C SER A 578 10.04 17.76 -7.32
N GLY A 579 9.27 17.70 -6.23
CA GLY A 579 9.37 16.64 -5.24
C GLY A 579 10.69 16.64 -4.46
N CYS A 580 11.24 17.83 -4.17
CA CYS A 580 12.55 17.98 -3.51
C CYS A 580 12.51 18.20 -1.99
N GLU A 581 11.33 18.10 -1.38
CA GLU A 581 11.07 18.43 0.03
C GLU A 581 11.49 19.86 0.43
N LEU A 582 11.50 20.79 -0.53
CA LEU A 582 11.88 22.18 -0.29
C LEU A 582 10.91 22.88 0.65
N LYS A 583 11.44 23.49 1.71
CA LYS A 583 10.65 24.30 2.65
C LYS A 583 10.71 25.79 2.35
N THR A 584 11.82 26.24 1.77
CA THR A 584 12.09 27.66 1.44
C THR A 584 13.04 27.75 0.23
N LEU A 585 13.03 28.89 -0.46
CA LEU A 585 14.02 29.24 -1.48
C LEU A 585 14.93 30.39 -0.99
N PRO A 586 16.19 30.46 -1.43
CA PRO A 586 17.06 31.60 -1.13
C PRO A 586 16.61 32.84 -1.93
N VAL A 587 16.71 34.03 -1.34
CA VAL A 587 16.38 35.30 -2.02
C VAL A 587 17.27 35.50 -3.26
N GLU A 588 18.47 34.95 -3.23
CA GLU A 588 19.46 34.97 -4.31
C GLU A 588 18.97 34.27 -5.58
N LEU A 589 17.96 33.39 -5.51
CA LEU A 589 17.33 32.80 -6.70
C LEU A 589 16.82 33.90 -7.67
N THR A 590 16.39 35.05 -7.14
CA THR A 590 15.92 36.21 -7.92
C THR A 590 17.00 36.88 -8.77
N GLN A 591 18.27 36.53 -8.55
CA GLN A 591 19.40 37.04 -9.33
C GLN A 591 19.56 36.30 -10.67
N LEU A 592 18.88 35.16 -10.85
CA LEU A 592 18.87 34.41 -12.12
C LEU A 592 18.05 35.15 -13.19
N LYS A 593 18.66 36.14 -13.84
CA LYS A 593 17.98 37.03 -14.79
C LYS A 593 17.55 36.37 -16.10
N HIS A 594 18.00 35.16 -16.37
CA HIS A 594 17.65 34.38 -17.56
C HIS A 594 16.66 33.26 -17.28
N LEU A 595 16.28 33.02 -16.01
CA LEU A 595 15.39 31.94 -15.63
C LEU A 595 13.99 32.18 -16.20
N ARG A 596 13.54 31.25 -17.06
CA ARG A 596 12.26 31.25 -17.77
C ARG A 596 11.31 30.18 -17.25
N VAL A 597 11.83 29.03 -16.82
CA VAL A 597 11.04 27.92 -16.29
C VAL A 597 11.52 27.59 -14.88
N LEU A 598 10.58 27.57 -13.94
CA LEU A 598 10.83 27.15 -12.57
C LEU A 598 9.75 26.14 -12.17
N ASP A 599 10.17 24.89 -11.95
CA ASP A 599 9.31 23.84 -11.44
C ASP A 599 9.63 23.56 -9.97
N LEU A 600 8.64 23.82 -9.11
CA LEU A 600 8.67 23.63 -7.65
C LEU A 600 7.53 22.70 -7.20
N SER A 601 6.85 22.01 -8.12
CA SER A 601 5.71 21.17 -7.79
C SER A 601 6.07 20.08 -6.76
N ARG A 602 5.06 19.58 -6.03
CA ARG A 602 5.22 18.51 -5.03
C ARG A 602 6.22 18.82 -3.90
N ASN A 603 6.49 20.10 -3.63
CA ASN A 603 7.15 20.55 -2.42
C ASN A 603 6.08 20.99 -1.41
N TYR A 604 5.47 20.02 -0.72
CA TYR A 604 4.24 20.23 0.08
C TYR A 604 4.40 21.26 1.22
N ASP A 605 5.59 21.37 1.79
CA ASP A 605 5.94 22.29 2.89
C ASP A 605 6.49 23.65 2.42
N LEU A 606 6.51 23.91 1.12
CA LEU A 606 7.10 25.13 0.57
C LEU A 606 6.31 26.36 1.02
N ARG A 607 7.00 27.25 1.76
CA ARG A 607 6.39 28.48 2.27
C ARG A 607 6.32 29.58 1.21
N PRO A 608 5.34 30.50 1.29
CA PRO A 608 5.25 31.67 0.41
C PRO A 608 6.51 32.54 0.48
N GLN A 609 6.93 33.10 -0.67
CA GLN A 609 8.07 34.01 -0.74
C GLN A 609 7.79 35.22 -1.64
N GLU A 610 7.80 36.42 -1.05
CA GLU A 610 7.58 37.69 -1.76
C GLU A 610 8.61 37.95 -2.86
N SER A 611 9.83 37.44 -2.70
CA SER A 611 10.94 37.62 -3.61
C SER A 611 10.71 37.01 -5.00
N LEU A 612 9.82 36.01 -5.16
CA LEU A 612 9.56 35.39 -6.47
C LEU A 612 9.08 36.38 -7.53
N SER A 613 8.38 37.44 -7.12
CA SER A 613 7.97 38.55 -8.00
C SER A 613 9.13 39.25 -8.72
N GLN A 614 10.36 39.13 -8.20
CA GLN A 614 11.57 39.73 -8.75
C GLN A 614 12.20 38.92 -9.89
N LEU A 615 11.69 37.72 -10.19
CA LEU A 615 12.09 36.90 -11.34
C LEU A 615 11.46 37.44 -12.63
N THR A 616 11.96 38.59 -13.09
CA THR A 616 11.39 39.35 -14.22
C THR A 616 11.39 38.62 -15.57
N SER A 617 12.18 37.56 -15.70
CA SER A 617 12.27 36.75 -16.93
C SER A 617 11.48 35.46 -16.86
N LEU A 618 10.85 35.14 -15.72
CA LEU A 618 10.09 33.90 -15.56
C LEU A 618 8.87 33.91 -16.47
N ARG A 619 8.66 32.81 -17.19
CA ARG A 619 7.56 32.58 -18.13
C ARG A 619 6.65 31.45 -17.68
N VAL A 620 7.23 30.42 -17.08
CA VAL A 620 6.49 29.26 -16.58
C VAL A 620 6.85 29.04 -15.12
N LEU A 621 5.83 29.00 -14.26
CA LEU A 621 5.95 28.64 -12.86
C LEU A 621 5.03 27.46 -12.57
N ASN A 622 5.61 26.36 -12.10
CA ASN A 622 4.85 25.20 -11.62
C ASN A 622 5.02 25.07 -10.10
N VAL A 623 3.92 25.17 -9.38
CA VAL A 623 3.81 25.02 -7.92
C VAL A 623 2.69 24.04 -7.56
N ALA A 624 2.27 23.19 -8.51
CA ALA A 624 1.24 22.20 -8.27
C ALA A 624 1.57 21.34 -7.04
N GLU A 625 0.54 21.03 -6.25
CA GLU A 625 0.65 20.27 -5.00
C GLU A 625 1.48 20.94 -3.88
N CYS A 626 1.84 22.23 -4.00
CA CYS A 626 2.43 23.00 -2.90
C CYS A 626 1.33 23.60 -2.01
N LYS A 627 0.76 22.80 -1.10
CA LYS A 627 -0.42 23.15 -0.27
C LYS A 627 -0.27 24.41 0.60
N SER A 628 0.96 24.80 0.91
CA SER A 628 1.27 26.02 1.70
C SER A 628 1.66 27.22 0.83
N PHE A 629 1.79 27.03 -0.48
CA PHE A 629 2.27 28.06 -1.38
C PHE A 629 1.18 29.05 -1.73
N VAL A 630 1.52 30.34 -1.67
CA VAL A 630 0.67 31.44 -2.12
C VAL A 630 1.55 32.45 -2.83
N LEU A 631 1.16 32.87 -4.02
CA LEU A 631 1.80 34.00 -4.69
C LEU A 631 1.38 35.29 -3.97
N THR A 632 2.35 36.05 -3.45
CA THR A 632 2.09 37.27 -2.67
C THR A 632 2.24 38.57 -3.46
N ALA A 633 2.88 38.53 -4.64
CA ALA A 633 2.97 39.64 -5.60
C ALA A 633 3.07 39.10 -7.03
N GLY A 634 2.52 39.83 -8.00
CA GLY A 634 2.47 39.37 -9.39
C GLY A 634 3.83 39.29 -10.08
N ILE A 635 3.97 38.34 -11.00
CA ILE A 635 5.09 38.20 -11.93
C ILE A 635 4.60 38.66 -13.31
N LEU A 636 4.86 39.92 -13.68
CA LEU A 636 4.27 40.56 -14.87
C LEU A 636 4.47 39.77 -16.18
N ALA A 637 5.63 39.14 -16.33
CA ALA A 637 6.03 38.44 -17.55
C ALA A 637 5.62 36.95 -17.57
N LEU A 638 4.97 36.45 -16.51
CA LEU A 638 4.55 35.07 -16.39
C LEU A 638 3.47 34.76 -17.43
N GLU A 639 3.73 33.76 -18.27
CA GLU A 639 2.82 33.33 -19.35
C GLU A 639 2.04 32.06 -18.95
N GLU A 640 2.59 31.24 -18.06
CA GLU A 640 1.95 30.03 -17.56
C GLU A 640 2.16 29.86 -16.06
N LEU A 641 1.07 29.62 -15.34
CA LEU A 641 1.08 29.25 -13.93
C LEU A 641 0.33 27.94 -13.75
N ARG A 642 1.01 26.95 -13.17
CA ARG A 642 0.39 25.72 -12.68
C ARG A 642 0.36 25.75 -11.16
N CYS A 643 -0.83 25.86 -10.60
CA CYS A 643 -1.08 25.82 -9.17
C CYS A 643 -2.28 24.91 -8.87
N ASP A 644 -2.25 23.71 -9.44
CA ASP A 644 -3.23 22.66 -9.15
C ASP A 644 -3.04 22.12 -7.73
N ALA A 645 -4.13 21.78 -7.04
CA ALA A 645 -4.12 21.15 -5.72
C ALA A 645 -3.25 21.88 -4.66
N CYS A 646 -3.24 23.22 -4.70
CA CYS A 646 -2.47 24.06 -3.78
C CYS A 646 -3.24 24.43 -2.51
N THR A 647 -4.49 23.98 -2.36
CA THR A 647 -5.30 24.24 -1.16
C THR A 647 -5.77 22.94 -0.56
N ASP A 648 -6.12 22.96 0.72
CA ASP A 648 -6.89 21.87 1.33
C ASP A 648 -8.40 21.98 0.96
N ALA A 649 -9.23 21.17 1.62
CA ALA A 649 -10.67 21.11 1.41
C ALA A 649 -11.44 22.34 1.94
N ARG A 650 -10.81 23.22 2.72
CA ARG A 650 -11.46 24.37 3.32
C ARG A 650 -11.57 25.50 2.30
N PRO A 651 -12.67 26.28 2.32
CA PRO A 651 -12.86 27.39 1.41
C PRO A 651 -11.80 28.48 1.60
N VAL A 652 -11.06 28.81 0.54
CA VAL A 652 -10.01 29.84 0.52
C VAL A 652 -10.37 31.01 -0.42
N ASP A 653 -9.81 32.19 -0.16
CA ASP A 653 -9.96 33.33 -1.06
C ASP A 653 -9.07 33.16 -2.30
N PHE A 654 -9.50 33.74 -3.43
CA PHE A 654 -8.69 33.74 -4.65
C PHE A 654 -7.40 34.56 -4.44
N PRO A 655 -6.21 34.04 -4.82
CA PRO A 655 -4.94 34.74 -4.64
C PRO A 655 -4.83 35.98 -5.56
N ALA A 656 -5.05 37.17 -4.98
CA ALA A 656 -5.12 38.43 -5.73
C ALA A 656 -3.86 38.75 -6.56
N ALA A 657 -2.69 38.30 -6.11
CA ALA A 657 -1.42 38.50 -6.82
C ALA A 657 -1.40 37.87 -8.23
N ILE A 658 -2.16 36.79 -8.47
CA ILE A 658 -2.27 36.19 -9.82
C ILE A 658 -2.86 37.20 -10.82
N LEU A 659 -3.74 38.10 -10.36
CA LEU A 659 -4.40 39.11 -11.20
C LEU A 659 -3.44 40.17 -11.72
N GLU A 660 -2.26 40.31 -11.10
CA GLU A 660 -1.20 41.22 -11.52
C GLU A 660 -0.30 40.60 -12.61
N CYS A 661 -0.36 39.29 -12.86
CA CYS A 661 0.42 38.59 -13.88
C CYS A 661 -0.15 38.83 -15.29
N THR A 662 -0.15 40.08 -15.78
CA THR A 662 -0.87 40.47 -17.00
C THR A 662 -0.42 39.79 -18.30
N GLY A 663 0.76 39.15 -18.32
CA GLY A 663 1.25 38.33 -19.43
C GLY A 663 0.68 36.92 -19.50
N MET A 664 -0.16 36.51 -18.54
CA MET A 664 -0.68 35.15 -18.41
C MET A 664 -1.46 34.72 -19.66
N LYS A 665 -1.08 33.57 -20.22
CA LYS A 665 -1.75 32.88 -21.32
C LYS A 665 -2.43 31.60 -20.86
N ARG A 666 -1.83 30.86 -19.93
CA ARG A 666 -2.35 29.58 -19.43
C ARG A 666 -2.35 29.55 -17.91
N LEU A 667 -3.52 29.32 -17.32
CA LEU A 667 -3.70 29.30 -15.87
C LEU A 667 -4.35 27.99 -15.43
N PHE A 668 -3.58 27.14 -14.76
CA PHE A 668 -4.05 25.87 -14.20
C PHE A 668 -4.26 26.01 -12.71
N MET A 669 -5.52 25.89 -12.28
CA MET A 669 -5.92 26.03 -10.88
C MET A 669 -6.89 24.92 -10.48
N ASN A 670 -6.71 23.73 -11.03
CA ASN A 670 -7.55 22.58 -10.75
C ASN A 670 -7.43 22.16 -9.27
N MET A 671 -8.46 21.48 -8.78
CA MET A 671 -8.47 20.85 -7.46
C MET A 671 -8.22 21.81 -6.28
N ASN A 672 -8.68 23.06 -6.37
CA ASN A 672 -8.58 24.06 -5.30
C ASN A 672 -9.95 24.39 -4.70
N SER A 673 -9.99 25.00 -3.52
CA SER A 673 -11.25 25.29 -2.80
C SER A 673 -11.61 26.77 -2.78
N PHE A 674 -11.65 27.43 -3.95
CA PHE A 674 -11.92 28.87 -4.02
C PHE A 674 -13.37 29.22 -3.64
N LYS A 675 -13.54 30.17 -2.71
CA LYS A 675 -14.86 30.74 -2.35
C LYS A 675 -15.55 31.42 -3.54
N GLN A 676 -14.76 32.06 -4.39
CA GLN A 676 -15.25 32.81 -5.54
C GLN A 676 -14.15 32.95 -6.60
N ILE A 677 -14.58 33.13 -7.85
CA ILE A 677 -13.72 33.64 -8.92
C ILE A 677 -13.94 35.16 -9.00
N PRO A 678 -12.90 36.01 -8.87
CA PRO A 678 -13.08 37.45 -8.82
C PRO A 678 -13.35 38.05 -10.22
N PRO A 679 -14.21 39.08 -10.36
CA PRO A 679 -14.41 39.79 -11.64
C PRO A 679 -13.10 40.38 -12.22
N ALA A 680 -12.17 40.74 -11.33
CA ALA A 680 -10.85 41.23 -11.69
C ALA A 680 -9.98 40.22 -12.44
N LEU A 681 -10.38 38.94 -12.54
CA LEU A 681 -9.73 37.95 -13.42
C LEU A 681 -9.67 38.43 -14.88
N THR A 682 -10.63 39.25 -15.30
CA THR A 682 -10.66 39.91 -16.62
C THR A 682 -9.47 40.85 -16.87
N ALA A 683 -8.65 41.16 -15.87
CA ALA A 683 -7.38 41.87 -16.04
C ALA A 683 -6.35 41.07 -16.86
N LEU A 684 -6.46 39.73 -16.87
CA LEU A 684 -5.58 38.83 -17.63
C LEU A 684 -6.00 38.78 -19.11
N LYS A 685 -5.84 39.89 -19.83
CA LYS A 685 -6.31 40.06 -21.21
C LYS A 685 -5.67 39.11 -22.23
N GLU A 686 -4.50 38.58 -21.90
CA GLU A 686 -3.74 37.64 -22.72
C GLU A 686 -4.12 36.18 -22.45
N LEU A 687 -5.03 35.90 -21.50
CA LEU A 687 -5.40 34.54 -21.12
C LEU A 687 -6.09 33.81 -22.27
N GLU A 688 -5.52 32.68 -22.67
CA GLU A 688 -5.97 31.79 -23.74
C GLU A 688 -6.58 30.50 -23.20
N GLU A 689 -6.11 30.01 -22.05
CA GLU A 689 -6.54 28.75 -21.45
C GLU A 689 -6.70 28.90 -19.93
N LEU A 690 -7.84 28.42 -19.42
CA LEU A 690 -8.18 28.46 -17.99
C LEU A 690 -8.70 27.11 -17.54
N TYR A 691 -8.04 26.52 -16.53
CA TYR A 691 -8.41 25.21 -15.97
C TYR A 691 -8.84 25.35 -14.52
N LEU A 692 -10.08 24.95 -14.24
CA LEU A 692 -10.80 25.09 -12.97
C LEU A 692 -11.46 23.76 -12.55
N ASP A 693 -11.03 22.63 -13.10
CA ASP A 693 -11.60 21.31 -12.79
C ASP A 693 -11.47 21.06 -11.30
N GLY A 694 -12.59 20.78 -10.62
CA GLY A 694 -12.56 20.55 -9.17
C GLY A 694 -12.51 21.80 -8.30
N SER A 695 -12.54 23.00 -8.90
CA SER A 695 -12.33 24.26 -8.20
C SER A 695 -13.57 25.11 -7.96
N LEU A 696 -14.72 24.63 -8.43
CA LEU A 696 -15.98 25.38 -8.42
C LEU A 696 -16.92 25.00 -7.27
N GLY A 697 -16.50 24.09 -6.39
CA GLY A 697 -17.31 23.56 -5.30
C GLY A 697 -17.90 24.63 -4.39
N TYR A 698 -17.12 25.64 -4.01
CA TYR A 698 -17.57 26.72 -3.11
C TYR A 698 -18.07 27.98 -3.84
N VAL A 699 -17.87 28.07 -5.16
CA VAL A 699 -18.26 29.25 -5.94
C VAL A 699 -19.79 29.42 -5.96
N ARG A 700 -20.27 30.59 -5.52
CA ARG A 700 -21.71 30.92 -5.48
C ARG A 700 -22.24 31.33 -6.85
N GLU A 701 -21.55 32.25 -7.50
CA GLU A 701 -21.87 32.79 -8.82
C GLU A 701 -20.57 33.01 -9.61
N LEU A 702 -20.64 32.87 -10.93
CA LEU A 702 -19.52 33.20 -11.80
C LEU A 702 -19.61 34.69 -12.18
N PRO A 703 -18.53 35.47 -12.07
CA PRO A 703 -18.54 36.84 -12.56
C PRO A 703 -18.64 36.88 -14.09
N ASP A 704 -18.93 38.06 -14.66
CA ASP A 704 -18.85 38.25 -16.11
C ASP A 704 -17.39 38.19 -16.59
N LEU A 705 -17.04 37.07 -17.23
CA LEU A 705 -15.72 36.83 -17.80
C LEU A 705 -15.65 37.15 -19.30
N SER A 706 -16.70 37.75 -19.89
CA SER A 706 -16.75 38.08 -21.32
C SER A 706 -15.65 39.04 -21.79
N GLY A 707 -14.96 39.73 -20.86
CA GLY A 707 -13.79 40.56 -21.12
C GLY A 707 -12.54 39.80 -21.58
N LEU A 708 -12.46 38.49 -21.33
CA LEU A 708 -11.33 37.62 -21.72
C LEU A 708 -11.42 37.22 -23.20
N LYS A 709 -11.20 38.18 -24.10
CA LYS A 709 -11.43 38.02 -25.56
C LYS A 709 -10.51 37.00 -26.26
N LYS A 710 -9.42 36.57 -25.61
CA LYS A 710 -8.49 35.57 -26.12
C LYS A 710 -8.72 34.17 -25.53
N LEU A 711 -9.60 34.02 -24.55
CA LEU A 711 -9.85 32.75 -23.87
C LEU A 711 -10.53 31.77 -24.82
N LYS A 712 -9.82 30.71 -25.20
CA LYS A 712 -10.24 29.68 -26.14
C LYS A 712 -10.59 28.38 -25.44
N VAL A 713 -9.86 28.02 -24.38
CA VAL A 713 -10.03 26.76 -23.66
C VAL A 713 -10.50 27.05 -22.25
N LEU A 714 -11.60 26.43 -21.84
CA LEU A 714 -12.09 26.45 -20.47
C LEU A 714 -12.42 25.04 -20.01
N HIS A 715 -11.68 24.56 -19.02
CA HIS A 715 -11.97 23.32 -18.31
C HIS A 715 -12.55 23.68 -16.95
N ALA A 716 -13.76 23.19 -16.69
CA ALA A 716 -14.57 23.54 -15.54
C ALA A 716 -15.41 22.33 -15.06
N SER A 717 -14.79 21.15 -15.02
CA SER A 717 -15.42 19.91 -14.56
C SER A 717 -15.97 20.05 -13.15
N GLY A 718 -17.16 19.47 -12.92
CA GLY A 718 -17.86 19.41 -11.65
C GLY A 718 -17.29 18.40 -10.64
N ILE A 719 -16.08 17.88 -10.91
CA ILE A 719 -15.33 17.04 -9.97
C ILE A 719 -15.11 17.78 -8.64
N TYR A 720 -14.66 17.07 -7.62
CA TYR A 720 -14.40 17.63 -6.29
C TYR A 720 -12.97 17.34 -5.87
N ASN A 721 -12.31 18.36 -5.31
CA ASN A 721 -10.91 18.28 -4.90
C ASN A 721 -10.68 17.41 -3.65
N ASP A 722 -11.71 17.28 -2.81
CA ASP A 722 -11.71 16.47 -1.60
C ASP A 722 -13.10 15.85 -1.44
N PRO A 723 -13.22 14.61 -0.96
CA PRO A 723 -14.51 14.00 -0.66
C PRO A 723 -15.39 14.82 0.31
N ALA A 724 -14.82 15.70 1.13
CA ALA A 724 -15.50 16.65 2.01
C ALA A 724 -15.81 18.02 1.36
N SER A 725 -15.59 18.18 0.06
CA SER A 725 -15.97 19.38 -0.68
C SER A 725 -17.40 19.32 -1.21
N PRO A 726 -18.11 20.46 -1.25
CA PRO A 726 -19.44 20.56 -1.84
C PRO A 726 -19.38 20.50 -3.38
N LEU A 727 -20.51 20.13 -3.98
CA LEU A 727 -20.63 20.04 -5.45
C LEU A 727 -20.82 21.40 -6.09
N ALA A 728 -20.15 21.64 -7.22
CA ALA A 728 -20.36 22.81 -8.07
C ALA A 728 -21.83 22.96 -8.50
N LYS A 729 -22.34 24.21 -8.60
CA LYS A 729 -23.73 24.47 -9.00
C LYS A 729 -23.89 24.44 -10.51
N HIS A 730 -24.99 23.86 -11.01
CA HIS A 730 -25.36 23.95 -12.43
C HIS A 730 -25.65 25.39 -12.88
N SER A 731 -26.08 26.27 -11.96
CA SER A 731 -26.32 27.70 -12.27
C SER A 731 -25.06 28.45 -12.74
N LEU A 732 -23.86 27.93 -12.46
CA LEU A 732 -22.60 28.53 -12.91
C LEU A 732 -22.41 28.40 -14.43
N LEU A 733 -23.01 27.38 -15.06
CA LEU A 733 -22.80 27.05 -16.47
C LEU A 733 -23.18 28.22 -17.40
N LYS A 734 -24.28 28.92 -17.10
CA LYS A 734 -24.73 30.09 -17.87
C LYS A 734 -23.69 31.20 -17.93
N GLY A 735 -22.82 31.32 -16.92
CA GLY A 735 -21.72 32.27 -16.91
C GLY A 735 -20.67 31.97 -17.99
N PHE A 736 -20.40 30.68 -18.24
CA PHE A 736 -19.43 30.24 -19.26
C PHE A 736 -19.89 30.55 -20.68
N PHE A 737 -21.20 30.52 -20.93
CA PHE A 737 -21.78 30.78 -22.26
C PHE A 737 -21.65 32.25 -22.72
N ASN A 738 -21.26 33.16 -21.82
CA ASN A 738 -20.96 34.56 -22.16
C ASN A 738 -19.54 34.75 -22.74
N ILE A 739 -18.69 33.72 -22.69
CA ILE A 739 -17.30 33.78 -23.17
C ILE A 739 -17.27 33.37 -24.66
N LEU A 740 -17.67 34.30 -25.54
CA LEU A 740 -17.90 34.02 -26.96
C LEU A 740 -16.65 33.63 -27.79
N SER A 741 -15.46 33.70 -27.19
CA SER A 741 -14.18 33.30 -27.78
C SER A 741 -13.85 31.82 -27.61
N LEU A 742 -14.63 31.07 -26.80
CA LEU A 742 -14.34 29.66 -26.53
C LEU A 742 -14.38 28.80 -27.81
N GLU A 743 -13.32 28.02 -27.98
CA GLU A 743 -13.18 26.96 -28.97
C GLU A 743 -13.31 25.56 -28.31
N GLU A 744 -13.00 25.44 -27.02
CA GLU A 744 -13.11 24.21 -26.22
C GLU A 744 -13.73 24.50 -24.85
N LEU A 745 -14.74 23.72 -24.48
CA LEU A 745 -15.43 23.81 -23.19
C LEU A 745 -15.64 22.42 -22.60
N LYS A 746 -15.14 22.21 -21.38
CA LYS A 746 -15.34 20.98 -20.60
C LYS A 746 -16.12 21.28 -19.32
N ILE A 747 -17.32 20.69 -19.20
CA ILE A 747 -18.25 20.88 -18.08
C ILE A 747 -18.92 19.53 -17.70
N ASP A 748 -18.12 18.48 -17.66
CA ASP A 748 -18.43 17.10 -17.23
C ASP A 748 -18.52 16.95 -15.70
N LEU A 749 -19.00 15.79 -15.24
CA LEU A 749 -18.94 15.36 -13.83
C LEU A 749 -19.66 16.28 -12.81
N TYR A 750 -20.73 17.00 -13.20
CA TYR A 750 -21.58 17.77 -12.26
C TYR A 750 -22.56 16.89 -11.47
N ARG A 751 -22.15 15.66 -11.14
CA ARG A 751 -22.91 14.63 -10.41
C ARG A 751 -22.10 14.07 -9.23
N ARG A 752 -22.77 13.45 -8.25
CA ARG A 752 -22.14 12.66 -7.19
C ARG A 752 -23.11 11.66 -6.59
N TRP A 753 -22.63 10.44 -6.35
CA TRP A 753 -23.43 9.40 -5.73
C TRP A 753 -23.49 9.58 -4.21
N LEU A 754 -24.63 9.25 -3.61
CA LEU A 754 -24.80 9.31 -2.15
C LEU A 754 -23.96 8.27 -1.42
N GLU A 755 -23.70 7.12 -2.05
CA GLU A 755 -22.88 6.05 -1.49
C GLU A 755 -21.41 6.47 -1.29
N ASP A 756 -20.94 7.48 -2.03
CA ASP A 756 -19.60 8.05 -1.90
C ASP A 756 -19.40 8.84 -0.59
N LEU A 757 -20.45 9.03 0.22
CA LEU A 757 -20.43 9.89 1.41
C LEU A 757 -20.72 9.13 2.70
N LYS A 758 -19.68 8.97 3.53
CA LYS A 758 -19.80 8.51 4.92
C LYS A 758 -20.50 9.59 5.77
N PRO A 759 -21.23 9.21 6.84
CA PRO A 759 -21.92 10.18 7.73
C PRO A 759 -21.02 11.30 8.27
N GLU A 760 -19.76 11.01 8.59
CA GLU A 760 -18.80 12.01 9.08
C GLU A 760 -18.40 13.04 8.03
N MET A 761 -18.48 12.70 6.75
CA MET A 761 -18.16 13.61 5.66
C MET A 761 -19.25 14.67 5.48
N PHE A 762 -20.52 14.32 5.72
CA PHE A 762 -21.60 15.31 5.74
C PHE A 762 -21.36 16.39 6.80
N LYS A 763 -20.84 16.01 7.98
CA LYS A 763 -20.48 16.99 9.02
C LYS A 763 -19.34 17.90 8.57
N LYS A 764 -18.31 17.37 7.90
CA LYS A 764 -17.20 18.17 7.35
C LYS A 764 -17.67 19.12 6.24
N ILE A 765 -18.48 18.64 5.30
CA ILE A 765 -19.08 19.48 4.25
C ILE A 765 -19.93 20.57 4.89
N ALA A 766 -20.76 20.22 5.88
CA ALA A 766 -21.60 21.19 6.60
C ALA A 766 -20.76 22.27 7.31
N ALA A 767 -19.67 21.87 7.97
CA ALA A 767 -18.74 22.80 8.60
C ALA A 767 -18.08 23.74 7.57
N ASN A 768 -17.63 23.19 6.44
CA ASN A 768 -17.05 23.97 5.36
C ASN A 768 -18.06 24.91 4.70
N LEU A 769 -19.33 24.53 4.62
CA LEU A 769 -20.44 25.35 4.11
C LEU A 769 -21.03 26.32 5.13
N SER A 770 -20.48 26.44 6.34
CA SER A 770 -21.01 27.37 7.37
C SER A 770 -21.08 28.84 6.93
N HIS A 771 -20.29 29.22 5.92
CA HIS A 771 -20.30 30.55 5.30
C HIS A 771 -21.41 30.74 4.24
N ASP A 772 -22.10 29.68 3.81
CA ASP A 772 -23.19 29.69 2.82
C ASP A 772 -24.42 28.92 3.37
N PRO A 773 -25.27 29.58 4.19
CA PRO A 773 -26.41 28.95 4.84
C PRO A 773 -27.47 28.40 3.86
N GLU A 774 -27.62 29.03 2.69
CA GLU A 774 -28.54 28.57 1.64
C GLU A 774 -28.09 27.22 1.09
N ARG A 775 -26.79 27.09 0.80
CA ARG A 775 -26.21 25.85 0.27
C ARG A 775 -26.13 24.74 1.32
N LEU A 776 -25.96 25.11 2.58
CA LEU A 776 -26.08 24.19 3.71
C LEU A 776 -27.51 23.64 3.85
N GLN A 777 -28.52 24.48 3.62
CA GLN A 777 -29.92 24.06 3.59
C GLN A 777 -30.20 23.15 2.39
N GLU A 778 -29.70 23.49 1.19
CA GLU A 778 -29.81 22.65 -0.01
C GLU A 778 -29.27 21.23 0.25
N LEU A 779 -28.07 21.13 0.86
CA LEU A 779 -27.48 19.84 1.24
C LEU A 779 -28.33 19.07 2.27
N SER A 780 -28.91 19.79 3.23
CA SER A 780 -29.77 19.20 4.26
C SER A 780 -31.09 18.67 3.67
N ASP A 781 -31.67 19.39 2.71
CA ASP A 781 -32.89 18.99 2.01
C ASP A 781 -32.64 17.76 1.12
N LEU A 782 -31.47 17.69 0.46
CA LEU A 782 -31.02 16.52 -0.30
C LEU A 782 -30.79 15.29 0.60
N GLN A 783 -30.29 15.49 1.82
CA GLN A 783 -30.17 14.43 2.82
C GLN A 783 -31.55 13.94 3.33
N ALA A 784 -32.57 14.80 3.28
CA ALA A 784 -33.94 14.49 3.69
C ALA A 784 -34.72 13.70 2.62
N THR A 785 -34.36 13.82 1.34
CA THR A 785 -34.91 12.99 0.25
C THR A 785 -34.28 11.59 0.23
N LYS A 786 -34.60 10.77 1.23
CA LYS A 786 -34.15 9.37 1.34
C LYS A 786 -35.04 8.44 0.52
N VAL A 787 -34.43 7.59 -0.31
CA VAL A 787 -35.04 6.35 -0.78
C VAL A 787 -34.27 5.20 -0.12
N ASP A 788 -34.96 4.42 0.70
CA ASP A 788 -34.43 3.21 1.31
C ASP A 788 -34.63 2.05 0.32
N LEU A 789 -33.54 1.40 -0.11
CA LEU A 789 -33.59 0.29 -1.07
C LEU A 789 -33.54 -1.08 -0.38
N GLY A 790 -33.48 -1.12 0.95
CA GLY A 790 -33.23 -2.36 1.71
C GLY A 790 -31.74 -2.77 1.69
N ASN A 791 -31.36 -3.66 2.62
CA ASN A 791 -30.00 -4.21 2.81
C ASN A 791 -28.91 -3.24 3.32
N LYS A 792 -29.26 -2.22 4.12
CA LYS A 792 -28.33 -1.21 4.69
C LYS A 792 -27.53 -0.37 3.66
N LYS A 793 -27.61 -0.66 2.35
CA LYS A 793 -27.08 0.19 1.27
C LYS A 793 -28.12 1.23 0.85
N LYS A 794 -27.66 2.46 0.62
CA LYS A 794 -28.47 3.58 0.11
C LYS A 794 -27.97 3.90 -1.29
N ALA A 795 -28.84 3.90 -2.29
CA ALA A 795 -28.51 4.43 -3.61
C ALA A 795 -29.35 5.68 -3.90
N GLY A 796 -28.71 6.66 -4.54
CA GLY A 796 -29.31 7.93 -4.94
C GLY A 796 -28.23 8.98 -5.20
N TYR A 797 -28.62 10.18 -5.62
CA TYR A 797 -27.69 11.24 -6.01
C TYR A 797 -27.67 12.37 -4.99
N LEU A 798 -26.48 12.88 -4.68
CA LEU A 798 -26.33 14.07 -3.83
C LEU A 798 -26.78 15.35 -4.56
N ARG A 799 -26.74 15.37 -5.91
CA ARG A 799 -27.27 16.47 -6.74
C ARG A 799 -28.17 15.88 -7.82
N ARG A 800 -29.27 16.57 -8.14
CA ARG A 800 -30.16 16.17 -9.25
C ARG A 800 -29.37 16.11 -10.58
N PRO A 801 -29.76 15.25 -11.54
CA PRO A 801 -29.15 15.23 -12.88
C PRO A 801 -29.13 16.59 -13.56
N MET A 802 -28.11 16.82 -14.39
CA MET A 802 -28.13 17.93 -15.33
C MET A 802 -29.27 17.71 -16.35
N THR A 803 -29.86 18.79 -16.84
CA THR A 803 -30.95 18.75 -17.84
C THR A 803 -30.59 19.66 -19.01
N ALA A 804 -31.28 19.49 -20.15
CA ALA A 804 -31.11 20.34 -21.32
C ALA A 804 -31.29 21.84 -21.02
N GLU A 805 -32.17 22.20 -20.06
CA GLU A 805 -32.40 23.60 -19.64
C GLU A 805 -31.13 24.26 -19.06
N HIS A 806 -30.29 23.48 -18.38
CA HIS A 806 -29.02 23.99 -17.83
C HIS A 806 -28.01 24.38 -18.92
N LEU A 807 -28.19 23.86 -20.14
CA LEU A 807 -27.37 24.14 -21.31
C LEU A 807 -27.96 25.26 -22.20
N GLU A 808 -29.11 25.84 -21.85
CA GLU A 808 -29.68 26.97 -22.61
C GLU A 808 -28.73 28.17 -22.64
N GLY A 809 -28.57 28.74 -23.84
CA GLY A 809 -27.63 29.82 -24.12
C GLY A 809 -26.29 29.36 -24.69
N ILE A 810 -25.99 28.05 -24.66
CA ILE A 810 -24.76 27.49 -25.25
C ILE A 810 -24.63 27.79 -26.74
N GLY A 811 -25.73 27.99 -27.47
CA GLY A 811 -25.75 28.38 -28.88
C GLY A 811 -25.05 29.72 -29.18
N ALA A 812 -24.80 30.55 -28.16
CA ALA A 812 -24.01 31.77 -28.29
C ALA A 812 -22.52 31.48 -28.61
N LEU A 813 -22.01 30.31 -28.22
CA LEU A 813 -20.61 29.90 -28.41
C LEU A 813 -20.35 29.43 -29.85
N ARG A 814 -20.49 30.33 -30.82
CA ARG A 814 -20.39 30.02 -32.25
C ARG A 814 -19.01 29.55 -32.71
N GLN A 815 -17.97 29.75 -31.89
CA GLN A 815 -16.59 29.32 -32.16
C GLN A 815 -16.28 27.94 -31.58
N LEU A 816 -17.19 27.37 -30.79
CA LEU A 816 -16.98 26.11 -30.08
C LEU A 816 -16.80 24.95 -31.08
N ARG A 817 -15.71 24.21 -30.89
CA ARG A 817 -15.32 23.04 -31.67
C ARG A 817 -15.32 21.77 -30.84
N ILE A 818 -14.98 21.86 -29.57
CA ILE A 818 -14.91 20.72 -28.65
C ILE A 818 -15.80 21.02 -27.46
N LEU A 819 -16.75 20.13 -27.18
CA LEU A 819 -17.64 20.22 -26.04
C LEU A 819 -17.64 18.89 -25.29
N ASP A 820 -17.27 18.92 -24.02
CA ASP A 820 -17.33 17.77 -23.13
C ASP A 820 -18.45 17.93 -22.10
N LEU A 821 -19.45 17.05 -22.21
CA LEU A 821 -20.63 16.93 -21.35
C LEU A 821 -20.69 15.53 -20.70
N SER A 822 -19.58 14.80 -20.65
CA SER A 822 -19.57 13.45 -20.11
C SER A 822 -19.99 13.41 -18.63
N GLU A 823 -20.49 12.26 -18.19
CA GLU A 823 -20.74 11.98 -16.78
C GLU A 823 -21.69 12.98 -16.08
N ASN A 824 -22.67 13.52 -16.80
CA ASN A 824 -23.62 14.52 -16.29
C ASN A 824 -25.04 14.00 -16.09
N MET A 825 -25.29 12.73 -16.43
CA MET A 825 -26.61 12.08 -16.40
C MET A 825 -27.66 12.79 -17.28
N LEU A 826 -27.22 13.43 -18.36
CA LEU A 826 -28.11 14.02 -19.35
C LEU A 826 -28.93 12.93 -20.03
N SER A 827 -30.22 13.18 -20.21
CA SER A 827 -31.11 12.32 -20.98
C SER A 827 -31.65 13.01 -22.24
N ASP A 828 -31.37 14.30 -22.42
CA ASP A 828 -31.70 15.07 -23.62
C ASP A 828 -30.72 16.24 -23.80
N LEU A 829 -30.65 16.80 -25.01
CA LEU A 829 -29.85 17.96 -25.38
C LEU A 829 -30.74 19.09 -25.92
N PRO A 830 -30.45 20.36 -25.63
CA PRO A 830 -31.21 21.46 -26.21
C PRO A 830 -30.92 21.58 -27.72
N GLU A 831 -31.89 22.12 -28.47
CA GLU A 831 -31.77 22.35 -29.92
C GLU A 831 -30.53 23.18 -30.31
N GLU A 832 -30.07 24.05 -29.41
CA GLU A 832 -28.88 24.88 -29.62
C GLU A 832 -27.60 24.07 -29.86
N VAL A 833 -27.41 22.94 -29.16
CA VAL A 833 -26.21 22.09 -29.33
C VAL A 833 -26.14 21.52 -30.74
N TYR A 834 -27.28 21.08 -31.28
CA TYR A 834 -27.36 20.54 -32.65
C TYR A 834 -27.07 21.59 -33.74
N ASN A 835 -27.20 22.88 -33.40
CA ASN A 835 -27.05 23.98 -34.33
C ASN A 835 -25.72 24.74 -34.18
N LEU A 836 -24.79 24.23 -33.36
CA LEU A 836 -23.46 24.81 -33.21
C LEU A 836 -22.66 24.64 -34.52
N PRO A 837 -22.34 25.73 -35.23
CA PRO A 837 -21.89 25.65 -36.63
C PRO A 837 -20.46 25.11 -36.81
N GLY A 838 -19.66 25.11 -35.74
CA GLY A 838 -18.25 24.71 -35.77
C GLY A 838 -17.93 23.47 -34.93
N LEU A 839 -18.93 22.82 -34.35
CA LEU A 839 -18.73 21.69 -33.45
C LEU A 839 -18.10 20.51 -34.21
N ARG A 840 -16.99 20.00 -33.69
CA ARG A 840 -16.20 18.89 -34.25
C ARG A 840 -16.17 17.68 -33.34
N SER A 841 -16.21 17.88 -32.03
CA SER A 841 -16.26 16.80 -31.05
C SER A 841 -17.27 17.11 -29.96
N LEU A 842 -18.05 16.09 -29.60
CA LEU A 842 -19.04 16.13 -28.54
C LEU A 842 -18.93 14.86 -27.70
N ASN A 843 -18.43 15.00 -26.48
CA ASN A 843 -18.32 13.89 -25.53
C ASN A 843 -19.59 13.82 -24.66
N LEU A 844 -20.32 12.71 -24.77
CA LEU A 844 -21.54 12.40 -24.02
C LEU A 844 -21.41 11.05 -23.29
N LYS A 845 -20.18 10.58 -23.09
CA LYS A 845 -19.89 9.35 -22.34
C LYS A 845 -20.53 9.40 -20.95
N GLY A 846 -21.03 8.28 -20.43
CA GLY A 846 -21.47 8.20 -19.02
C GLY A 846 -22.75 8.98 -18.68
N ASN A 847 -23.58 9.29 -19.69
CA ASN A 847 -24.87 9.97 -19.51
C ASN A 847 -26.04 8.96 -19.46
N SER A 848 -27.27 9.42 -19.65
CA SER A 848 -28.49 8.62 -19.53
C SER A 848 -29.35 8.66 -20.80
N PHE A 849 -28.71 8.76 -21.97
CA PHE A 849 -29.38 8.70 -23.27
C PHE A 849 -29.78 7.26 -23.62
N LYS A 850 -31.04 7.04 -24.00
CA LYS A 850 -31.49 5.71 -24.47
C LYS A 850 -30.87 5.41 -25.84
N ILE A 851 -30.92 4.14 -26.29
CA ILE A 851 -30.45 3.76 -27.64
C ILE A 851 -31.10 4.64 -28.72
N SER A 852 -32.41 4.86 -28.66
CA SER A 852 -33.12 5.70 -29.65
C SER A 852 -32.64 7.15 -29.64
N ASP A 853 -32.33 7.71 -28.46
CA ASP A 853 -31.77 9.05 -28.33
C ASP A 853 -30.35 9.11 -28.92
N ARG A 854 -29.50 8.13 -28.60
CA ARG A 854 -28.13 8.02 -29.13
C ARG A 854 -28.11 7.94 -30.66
N LEU A 855 -28.99 7.12 -31.25
CA LEU A 855 -29.14 7.01 -32.70
C LEU A 855 -29.60 8.33 -33.32
N ARG A 856 -30.56 9.02 -32.70
CA ARG A 856 -31.02 10.34 -33.14
C ARG A 856 -29.92 11.40 -33.06
N ILE A 857 -29.12 11.40 -31.99
CA ILE A 857 -27.97 12.31 -31.84
C ILE A 857 -26.96 12.06 -32.95
N ALA A 858 -26.60 10.79 -33.20
CA ALA A 858 -25.68 10.41 -34.26
C ALA A 858 -26.19 10.78 -35.67
N GLU A 859 -27.49 10.63 -35.94
CA GLU A 859 -28.11 11.03 -37.20
C GLU A 859 -28.07 12.54 -37.42
N ARG A 860 -28.29 13.33 -36.37
CA ARG A 860 -28.30 14.80 -36.44
C ARG A 860 -26.91 15.42 -36.49
N LEU A 861 -25.89 14.70 -36.02
CA LEU A 861 -24.51 15.17 -35.94
C LEU A 861 -23.53 14.20 -36.66
N PRO A 862 -23.74 13.92 -37.96
CA PRO A 862 -23.00 12.87 -38.66
C PRO A 862 -21.51 13.18 -38.84
N GLU A 863 -21.14 14.46 -38.89
CA GLU A 863 -19.76 14.94 -39.06
C GLU A 863 -19.05 15.27 -37.74
N VAL A 864 -19.74 15.12 -36.61
CA VAL A 864 -19.17 15.36 -35.27
C VAL A 864 -18.62 14.04 -34.73
N GLU A 865 -17.42 14.10 -34.17
CA GLU A 865 -16.84 13.02 -33.38
C GLU A 865 -17.63 12.87 -32.07
N LEU A 866 -18.48 11.86 -32.00
CA LEU A 866 -19.36 11.60 -30.87
C LEU A 866 -18.79 10.50 -29.98
N ASP A 867 -18.74 10.76 -28.68
CA ASP A 867 -18.56 9.71 -27.66
C ASP A 867 -19.89 9.46 -26.95
N LEU A 868 -20.53 8.32 -27.23
CA LEU A 868 -21.81 7.91 -26.66
C LEU A 868 -21.67 6.68 -25.75
N ARG A 869 -20.45 6.33 -25.35
CA ARG A 869 -20.17 5.14 -24.53
C ARG A 869 -20.78 5.26 -23.14
N GLU A 870 -20.97 4.12 -22.48
CA GLU A 870 -21.34 4.07 -21.04
C GLU A 870 -22.62 4.85 -20.71
N ASN A 871 -23.52 5.00 -21.68
CA ASN A 871 -24.85 5.54 -21.43
C ASN A 871 -25.73 4.44 -20.83
N TRP A 872 -26.01 4.55 -19.53
CA TRP A 872 -26.76 3.54 -18.79
C TRP A 872 -28.17 4.04 -18.47
N THR A 873 -29.17 3.28 -18.88
CA THR A 873 -30.55 3.48 -18.46
C THR A 873 -31.08 2.17 -17.89
N GLU A 874 -31.44 2.18 -16.61
CA GLU A 874 -32.03 1.02 -15.94
C GLU A 874 -33.37 0.68 -16.61
N ASN A 875 -33.59 -0.60 -16.93
CA ASN A 875 -34.77 -1.07 -17.68
C ASN A 875 -34.98 -0.33 -19.02
N GLU A 876 -33.90 -0.17 -19.80
CA GLU A 876 -33.93 0.50 -21.10
C GLU A 876 -35.05 -0.02 -22.01
N ILE A 877 -35.95 0.88 -22.41
CA ILE A 877 -37.08 0.54 -23.29
C ILE A 877 -36.59 0.59 -24.73
N ILE A 878 -36.63 -0.55 -25.41
CA ILE A 878 -36.33 -0.66 -26.85
C ILE A 878 -37.61 -0.39 -27.64
N ASP A 879 -37.78 0.84 -28.09
CA ASP A 879 -39.00 1.38 -28.68
C ASP A 879 -39.00 1.42 -30.22
N THR A 880 -37.84 1.26 -30.85
CA THR A 880 -37.67 1.30 -32.31
C THR A 880 -36.98 0.06 -32.86
N GLU A 881 -37.23 -0.23 -34.15
CA GLU A 881 -36.56 -1.33 -34.86
C GLU A 881 -35.04 -1.13 -34.91
N ALA A 882 -34.60 0.10 -35.19
CA ALA A 882 -33.19 0.46 -35.24
C ALA A 882 -32.50 0.26 -33.88
N ALA A 883 -33.16 0.65 -32.78
CA ALA A 883 -32.65 0.42 -31.43
C ALA A 883 -32.53 -1.07 -31.10
N ARG A 884 -33.48 -1.90 -31.55
CA ARG A 884 -33.42 -3.35 -31.34
C ARG A 884 -32.24 -3.99 -32.06
N LEU A 885 -32.06 -3.67 -33.35
CA LEU A 885 -30.96 -4.18 -34.16
C LEU A 885 -29.60 -3.71 -33.64
N TRP A 886 -29.51 -2.46 -33.17
CA TRP A 886 -28.32 -1.93 -32.52
C TRP A 886 -28.00 -2.72 -31.25
N LYS A 887 -29.00 -2.94 -30.37
CA LYS A 887 -28.82 -3.72 -29.12
C LYS A 887 -28.38 -5.14 -29.40
N GLU A 888 -29.03 -5.83 -30.33
CA GLU A 888 -28.66 -7.19 -30.74
C GLU A 888 -27.20 -7.25 -31.21
N THR A 889 -26.75 -6.23 -31.96
CA THR A 889 -25.37 -6.13 -32.45
C THR A 889 -24.38 -5.84 -31.33
N ALA A 890 -24.72 -4.96 -30.40
CA ALA A 890 -23.91 -4.68 -29.22
C ALA A 890 -23.77 -5.92 -28.30
N ASP A 891 -24.85 -6.67 -28.10
CA ASP A 891 -24.86 -7.89 -27.28
C ASP A 891 -24.04 -9.02 -27.93
N LEU A 892 -24.05 -9.10 -29.26
CA LEU A 892 -23.15 -10.00 -30.01
C LEU A 892 -21.69 -9.60 -29.82
N LEU A 893 -21.38 -8.30 -29.88
CA LEU A 893 -20.02 -7.80 -29.66
C LEU A 893 -19.54 -8.08 -28.23
N GLU A 894 -20.39 -7.88 -27.22
CA GLU A 894 -20.09 -8.18 -25.82
C GLU A 894 -19.76 -9.67 -25.62
N LYS A 895 -20.55 -10.58 -26.19
CA LYS A 895 -20.25 -12.03 -26.20
C LYS A 895 -18.90 -12.35 -26.85
N GLY A 896 -18.55 -11.63 -27.92
CA GLY A 896 -17.22 -11.75 -28.55
C GLY A 896 -16.10 -11.31 -27.60
N ASN A 897 -16.32 -10.20 -26.88
CA ASN A 897 -15.39 -9.68 -25.89
C ASN A 897 -15.24 -10.60 -24.68
N GLU A 898 -16.32 -11.20 -24.17
CA GLU A 898 -16.25 -12.19 -23.09
C GLU A 898 -15.35 -13.37 -23.47
N LEU A 899 -15.51 -13.90 -24.69
CA LEU A 899 -14.69 -14.99 -25.21
C LEU A 899 -13.21 -14.62 -25.38
N TRP A 900 -12.93 -13.35 -25.70
CA TRP A 900 -11.58 -12.85 -25.92
C TRP A 900 -10.89 -12.47 -24.60
N PHE A 901 -11.50 -11.59 -23.80
CA PHE A 901 -10.88 -10.97 -22.63
C PHE A 901 -11.12 -11.74 -21.31
N ASN A 902 -12.28 -12.37 -21.11
CA ASN A 902 -12.65 -12.95 -19.80
C ASN A 902 -12.41 -14.46 -19.72
N ASP A 903 -12.57 -15.18 -20.83
CA ASP A 903 -12.52 -16.65 -20.90
C ASP A 903 -11.10 -17.22 -21.14
N ALA A 904 -10.06 -16.41 -20.90
CA ALA A 904 -8.64 -16.72 -21.09
C ALA A 904 -8.32 -17.44 -22.44
N GLY A 905 -8.41 -16.71 -23.55
CA GLY A 905 -7.75 -17.12 -24.79
C GLY A 905 -8.52 -18.10 -25.69
N LYS A 906 -9.78 -17.79 -26.03
CA LYS A 906 -10.51 -18.45 -27.15
C LYS A 906 -10.62 -17.53 -28.39
N PRO A 907 -9.52 -16.96 -28.92
CA PRO A 907 -9.58 -15.97 -29.99
C PRO A 907 -10.27 -16.49 -31.25
N LEU A 908 -10.18 -17.79 -31.58
CA LEU A 908 -10.92 -18.36 -32.70
C LEU A 908 -12.43 -18.18 -32.61
N LYS A 909 -12.99 -18.40 -31.41
CA LYS A 909 -14.43 -18.27 -31.18
C LYS A 909 -14.82 -16.80 -31.20
N ALA A 910 -14.02 -15.94 -30.59
CA ALA A 910 -14.24 -14.50 -30.61
C ALA A 910 -14.26 -13.94 -32.05
N ILE A 911 -13.28 -14.31 -32.88
CA ILE A 911 -13.20 -13.91 -34.30
C ILE A 911 -14.49 -14.27 -35.06
N ALA A 912 -15.03 -15.47 -34.86
CA ALA A 912 -16.27 -15.91 -35.50
C ALA A 912 -17.52 -15.13 -35.04
N ILE A 913 -17.53 -14.63 -33.79
CA ILE A 913 -18.59 -13.74 -33.31
C ILE A 913 -18.42 -12.34 -33.91
N TYR A 914 -17.20 -11.80 -33.94
CA TYR A 914 -16.94 -10.50 -34.56
C TYR A 914 -17.30 -10.46 -36.05
N ASP A 915 -17.16 -11.58 -36.79
CA ASP A 915 -17.66 -11.68 -38.17
C ASP A 915 -19.18 -11.49 -38.27
N GLN A 916 -19.94 -11.99 -37.30
CA GLN A 916 -21.40 -11.80 -37.26
C GLN A 916 -21.75 -10.34 -36.94
N VAL A 917 -21.01 -9.72 -36.02
CA VAL A 917 -21.14 -8.29 -35.71
C VAL A 917 -20.88 -7.44 -36.96
N LEU A 918 -19.78 -7.70 -37.68
CA LEU A 918 -19.46 -7.01 -38.93
C LEU A 918 -20.50 -7.25 -40.03
N ALA A 919 -21.13 -8.43 -40.08
CA ALA A 919 -22.22 -8.69 -41.02
C ALA A 919 -23.43 -7.78 -40.78
N ASN A 920 -23.75 -7.46 -39.51
CA ASN A 920 -24.82 -6.52 -39.17
C ASN A 920 -24.49 -5.11 -39.67
N PHE A 921 -23.27 -4.63 -39.47
CA PHE A 921 -22.81 -3.34 -40.01
C PHE A 921 -22.81 -3.31 -41.54
N ASN A 922 -22.30 -4.36 -42.19
CA ASN A 922 -22.25 -4.48 -43.66
C ASN A 922 -23.64 -4.54 -44.30
N SER A 923 -24.68 -4.92 -43.55
CA SER A 923 -26.07 -4.89 -44.03
C SER A 923 -26.64 -3.48 -44.15
N GLY A 924 -25.97 -2.46 -43.60
CA GLY A 924 -26.43 -1.07 -43.55
C GLY A 924 -27.57 -0.80 -42.56
N LYS A 925 -28.03 -1.83 -41.83
CA LYS A 925 -29.13 -1.72 -40.86
C LYS A 925 -28.71 -1.16 -39.50
N VAL A 926 -27.42 -1.25 -39.17
CA VAL A 926 -26.83 -0.70 -37.95
C VAL A 926 -25.73 0.27 -38.37
N VAL A 927 -25.80 1.49 -37.87
CA VAL A 927 -24.83 2.55 -38.15
C VAL A 927 -24.33 3.07 -36.82
N ASP A 928 -23.08 2.75 -36.51
CA ASP A 928 -22.37 3.24 -35.32
C ASP A 928 -20.88 3.23 -35.63
N LYS A 929 -20.29 4.42 -35.81
CA LYS A 929 -18.88 4.56 -36.21
C LYS A 929 -17.94 4.00 -35.14
N TYR A 930 -18.28 4.19 -33.86
CA TYR A 930 -17.47 3.69 -32.75
C TYR A 930 -17.50 2.17 -32.69
N LEU A 931 -18.69 1.56 -32.63
CA LEU A 931 -18.79 0.09 -32.50
C LEU A 931 -18.19 -0.62 -33.72
N LEU A 932 -18.33 -0.05 -34.93
CA LEU A 932 -17.69 -0.58 -36.12
C LEU A 932 -16.16 -0.59 -35.98
N LEU A 933 -15.56 0.54 -35.64
CA LEU A 933 -14.12 0.66 -35.42
C LEU A 933 -13.64 -0.26 -34.30
N TYR A 934 -14.35 -0.26 -33.17
CA TYR A 934 -14.05 -1.13 -32.02
C TYR A 934 -14.11 -2.60 -32.41
N THR A 935 -15.06 -3.01 -33.25
CA THR A 935 -15.14 -4.41 -33.73
C THR A 935 -13.92 -4.79 -34.55
N TYR A 936 -13.44 -3.90 -35.44
CA TYR A 936 -12.20 -4.13 -36.19
C TYR A 936 -10.96 -4.15 -35.28
N TYR A 937 -10.91 -3.28 -34.28
CA TYR A 937 -9.88 -3.28 -33.25
C TYR A 937 -9.84 -4.62 -32.49
N ALA A 938 -10.96 -5.03 -31.90
CA ALA A 938 -11.07 -6.25 -31.10
C ALA A 938 -10.79 -7.50 -31.93
N LYS A 939 -11.31 -7.57 -33.17
CA LYS A 939 -11.06 -8.68 -34.07
C LYS A 939 -9.60 -8.77 -34.51
N THR A 940 -8.95 -7.65 -34.80
CA THR A 940 -7.52 -7.64 -35.15
C THR A 940 -6.67 -8.09 -33.96
N ASN A 941 -6.98 -7.60 -32.76
CA ASN A 941 -6.28 -7.99 -31.53
C ASN A 941 -6.45 -9.50 -31.23
N ALA A 942 -7.65 -10.05 -31.40
CA ALA A 942 -7.87 -11.49 -31.30
C ALA A 942 -7.10 -12.28 -32.39
N CYS A 943 -6.99 -11.74 -33.61
CA CYS A 943 -6.20 -12.38 -34.68
C CYS A 943 -4.70 -12.41 -34.37
N SER A 944 -4.12 -11.31 -33.86
CA SER A 944 -2.69 -11.26 -33.53
C SER A 944 -2.31 -12.16 -32.37
N ASN A 945 -3.25 -12.40 -31.45
CA ASN A 945 -3.05 -13.28 -30.30
C ASN A 945 -3.59 -14.70 -30.53
N LEU A 946 -3.93 -15.06 -31.77
CA LEU A 946 -4.33 -16.41 -32.12
C LEU A 946 -3.33 -17.50 -31.68
N PRO A 947 -1.99 -17.27 -31.65
CA PRO A 947 -1.05 -18.25 -31.12
C PRO A 947 -1.30 -18.68 -29.67
N MET A 948 -2.05 -17.90 -28.88
CA MET A 948 -2.43 -18.25 -27.51
C MET A 948 -3.59 -19.28 -27.44
N ASP A 949 -4.30 -19.54 -28.54
CA ASP A 949 -5.38 -20.52 -28.58
C ASP A 949 -4.85 -21.96 -28.56
N ALA A 950 -5.40 -22.81 -27.70
CA ALA A 950 -5.00 -24.23 -27.62
C ALA A 950 -5.18 -25.01 -28.94
N ALA A 951 -5.99 -24.52 -29.88
CA ALA A 951 -6.13 -25.12 -31.20
C ALA A 951 -5.04 -24.69 -32.20
N TYR A 952 -4.29 -23.62 -31.93
CA TYR A 952 -3.31 -23.05 -32.87
C TYR A 952 -2.19 -24.02 -33.22
N GLU A 953 -1.64 -24.75 -32.24
CA GLU A 953 -0.58 -25.74 -32.47
C GLU A 953 -1.01 -26.88 -33.41
N LYS A 954 -2.31 -27.16 -33.47
CA LYS A 954 -2.88 -28.23 -34.31
C LYS A 954 -3.23 -27.76 -35.72
N MET A 955 -3.14 -26.46 -36.00
CA MET A 955 -3.41 -25.90 -37.32
C MET A 955 -2.28 -26.19 -38.30
N SER A 956 -2.63 -26.42 -39.56
CA SER A 956 -1.66 -26.43 -40.64
C SER A 956 -1.05 -25.05 -40.87
N GLU A 957 0.18 -24.99 -41.40
CA GLU A 957 0.83 -23.72 -41.77
C GLU A 957 -0.01 -22.89 -42.76
N LYS A 958 -0.82 -23.55 -43.60
CA LYS A 958 -1.78 -22.89 -44.49
C LYS A 958 -2.88 -22.16 -43.71
N GLU A 959 -3.37 -22.76 -42.62
CA GLU A 959 -4.39 -22.15 -41.74
C GLU A 959 -3.79 -21.00 -40.92
N LYS A 960 -2.60 -21.17 -40.34
CA LYS A 960 -1.89 -20.10 -39.63
C LYS A 960 -1.65 -18.88 -40.53
N ARG A 961 -1.16 -19.13 -41.76
CA ARG A 961 -0.98 -18.08 -42.77
C ARG A 961 -2.30 -17.41 -43.15
N ARG A 962 -3.41 -18.15 -43.25
CA ARG A 962 -4.74 -17.59 -43.53
C ARG A 962 -5.18 -16.62 -42.43
N TYR A 963 -4.98 -16.95 -41.15
CA TYR A 963 -5.33 -16.05 -40.06
C TYR A 963 -4.40 -14.83 -39.95
N SER A 964 -3.13 -14.98 -40.30
CA SER A 964 -2.20 -13.83 -40.39
C SER A 964 -2.65 -12.86 -41.50
N LEU A 965 -3.05 -13.38 -42.67
CA LEU A 965 -3.67 -12.57 -43.73
C LEU A 965 -4.99 -11.92 -43.28
N LEU A 966 -5.81 -12.63 -42.50
CA LEU A 966 -7.04 -12.07 -41.93
C LEU A 966 -6.76 -10.93 -40.94
N CYS A 967 -5.69 -11.05 -40.14
CA CYS A 967 -5.20 -10.00 -39.23
C CYS A 967 -4.86 -8.73 -40.03
N ILE A 968 -4.06 -8.87 -41.09
CA ILE A 968 -3.68 -7.77 -41.99
C ILE A 968 -4.93 -7.13 -42.62
N GLU A 969 -5.80 -7.95 -43.21
CA GLU A 969 -6.99 -7.48 -43.92
C GLU A 969 -7.97 -6.76 -42.99
N THR A 970 -8.20 -7.30 -41.80
CA THR A 970 -9.10 -6.73 -40.78
C THR A 970 -8.49 -5.45 -40.19
N GLY A 971 -7.21 -5.47 -39.87
CA GLY A 971 -6.52 -4.34 -39.26
C GLY A 971 -6.39 -3.15 -40.20
N LEU A 972 -6.05 -3.36 -41.47
CA LEU A 972 -6.02 -2.28 -42.47
C LEU A 972 -7.40 -1.63 -42.66
N LYS A 973 -8.49 -2.39 -42.55
CA LYS A 973 -9.86 -1.86 -42.57
C LYS A 973 -10.19 -1.09 -41.30
N GLY A 974 -9.73 -1.53 -40.13
CA GLY A 974 -9.85 -0.75 -38.90
C GLY A 974 -9.11 0.58 -38.99
N LEU A 975 -7.85 0.57 -39.45
CA LEU A 975 -7.04 1.77 -39.60
C LEU A 975 -7.60 2.76 -40.63
N SER A 976 -8.30 2.28 -41.67
CA SER A 976 -8.91 3.16 -42.68
C SER A 976 -10.18 3.87 -42.21
N LEU A 977 -10.75 3.45 -41.07
CA LEU A 977 -11.92 4.09 -40.45
C LEU A 977 -11.54 5.25 -39.51
N LEU A 978 -10.25 5.43 -39.23
CA LEU A 978 -9.76 6.52 -38.38
C LEU A 978 -9.88 7.87 -39.12
N PRO A 979 -10.18 8.96 -38.40
CA PRO A 979 -10.22 10.29 -39.01
C PRO A 979 -8.81 10.72 -39.46
N GLU A 980 -8.75 11.53 -40.53
CA GLU A 980 -7.49 12.08 -41.04
C GLU A 980 -6.81 13.02 -40.02
N HIS A 981 -7.61 13.70 -39.20
CA HIS A 981 -7.15 14.57 -38.13
C HIS A 981 -7.72 14.10 -36.79
N ILE A 982 -6.86 13.55 -35.93
CA ILE A 982 -7.22 13.16 -34.57
C ILE A 982 -7.11 14.36 -33.64
N LEU A 983 -8.16 14.64 -32.88
CA LEU A 983 -8.16 15.70 -31.86
C LEU A 983 -7.46 15.16 -30.60
N PRO A 984 -6.28 15.68 -30.21
CA PRO A 984 -5.46 15.02 -29.19
C PRO A 984 -6.05 15.05 -27.78
N SER A 985 -6.81 16.09 -27.44
CA SER A 985 -7.41 16.34 -26.12
C SER A 985 -8.77 15.66 -25.88
N THR A 986 -9.32 14.92 -26.85
CA THR A 986 -10.65 14.30 -26.73
C THR A 986 -10.57 12.83 -26.30
N SER A 987 -11.63 12.35 -25.63
CA SER A 987 -11.73 10.94 -25.22
C SER A 987 -11.69 9.96 -26.41
N MET A 988 -12.32 10.34 -27.52
CA MET A 988 -12.29 9.58 -28.77
C MET A 988 -10.93 9.67 -29.46
N GLY A 989 -10.22 10.80 -29.38
CA GLY A 989 -8.86 10.94 -29.85
C GLY A 989 -7.87 10.02 -29.13
N ALA A 990 -8.03 9.85 -27.81
CA ALA A 990 -7.27 8.86 -27.04
C ALA A 990 -7.58 7.43 -27.52
N PHE A 991 -8.87 7.09 -27.70
CA PHE A 991 -9.26 5.79 -28.28
C PHE A 991 -8.68 5.57 -29.69
N TYR A 992 -8.61 6.58 -30.54
CA TYR A 992 -8.00 6.45 -31.86
C TYR A 992 -6.51 6.16 -31.79
N ARG A 993 -5.77 6.80 -30.86
CA ARG A 993 -4.35 6.48 -30.63
C ARG A 993 -4.15 5.06 -30.12
N GLU A 994 -5.00 4.60 -29.21
CA GLU A 994 -5.04 3.18 -28.77
C GLU A 994 -5.21 2.24 -29.96
N VAL A 995 -6.21 2.51 -30.82
CA VAL A 995 -6.47 1.70 -32.00
C VAL A 995 -5.27 1.69 -32.94
N ILE A 996 -4.65 2.85 -33.20
CA ILE A 996 -3.42 2.92 -34.00
C ILE A 996 -2.34 2.06 -33.37
N ARG A 997 -2.08 2.25 -32.08
CA ARG A 997 -1.01 1.57 -31.35
C ARG A 997 -1.14 0.05 -31.43
N ILE A 998 -2.31 -0.50 -31.09
CA ILE A 998 -2.54 -1.95 -31.08
C ILE A 998 -2.68 -2.52 -32.49
N VAL A 999 -3.54 -1.93 -33.33
CA VAL A 999 -3.88 -2.49 -34.65
C VAL A 999 -2.72 -2.32 -35.63
N ALA A 1000 -2.05 -1.17 -35.65
CA ALA A 1000 -0.92 -0.97 -36.57
C ALA A 1000 0.27 -1.87 -36.20
N ASN A 1001 0.55 -2.06 -34.91
CA ASN A 1001 1.57 -3.03 -34.48
C ASN A 1001 1.19 -4.47 -34.90
N ALA A 1002 -0.05 -4.89 -34.64
CA ALA A 1002 -0.55 -6.22 -35.00
C ALA A 1002 -0.48 -6.48 -36.52
N VAL A 1003 -0.86 -5.49 -37.33
CA VAL A 1003 -0.78 -5.56 -38.80
C VAL A 1003 0.67 -5.65 -39.25
N ALA A 1004 1.55 -4.77 -38.75
CA ALA A 1004 2.96 -4.75 -39.14
C ALA A 1004 3.66 -6.07 -38.79
N TRP A 1005 3.38 -6.63 -37.60
CA TRP A 1005 3.88 -7.95 -37.21
C TRP A 1005 3.38 -9.06 -38.13
N ALA A 1006 2.08 -9.11 -38.42
CA ALA A 1006 1.52 -10.11 -39.32
C ALA A 1006 2.08 -9.97 -40.76
N MET A 1007 2.32 -8.74 -41.24
CA MET A 1007 2.98 -8.50 -42.53
C MET A 1007 4.42 -9.01 -42.52
N TYR A 1008 5.16 -8.77 -41.44
CA TYR A 1008 6.51 -9.30 -41.22
C TYR A 1008 6.54 -10.84 -41.21
N GLU A 1009 5.52 -11.51 -40.69
CA GLU A 1009 5.46 -12.98 -40.70
C GLU A 1009 5.08 -13.57 -42.06
N VAL A 1010 4.23 -12.88 -42.83
CA VAL A 1010 3.63 -13.44 -44.06
C VAL A 1010 4.38 -13.06 -45.34
N TYR A 1011 4.96 -11.86 -45.39
CA TYR A 1011 5.58 -11.32 -46.60
C TYR A 1011 7.11 -11.33 -46.50
N GLU A 1012 7.74 -11.54 -47.65
CA GLU A 1012 9.20 -11.55 -47.80
C GLU A 1012 9.70 -10.44 -48.73
N ASP A 1013 8.81 -9.81 -49.50
CA ASP A 1013 9.19 -8.79 -50.47
C ASP A 1013 9.37 -7.42 -49.81
N GLN A 1014 10.25 -6.62 -50.42
CA GLN A 1014 10.64 -5.31 -49.91
C GLN A 1014 9.47 -4.31 -49.89
N ALA A 1015 8.55 -4.37 -50.85
CA ALA A 1015 7.45 -3.40 -50.93
C ALA A 1015 6.51 -3.54 -49.72
N ASN A 1016 6.11 -4.78 -49.38
CA ASN A 1016 5.29 -5.03 -48.19
C ASN A 1016 6.05 -4.71 -46.89
N MET A 1017 7.37 -4.88 -46.82
CA MET A 1017 8.14 -4.51 -45.63
C MET A 1017 8.24 -2.99 -45.43
N GLU A 1018 8.33 -2.20 -46.50
CA GLU A 1018 8.27 -0.72 -46.41
C GLU A 1018 6.88 -0.24 -45.98
N GLU A 1019 5.82 -0.90 -46.44
CA GLU A 1019 4.46 -0.63 -45.97
C GLU A 1019 4.29 -0.99 -44.48
N ALA A 1020 4.78 -2.17 -44.05
CA ALA A 1020 4.77 -2.57 -42.65
C ALA A 1020 5.55 -1.58 -41.76
N LEU A 1021 6.70 -1.07 -42.23
CA LEU A 1021 7.47 -0.04 -41.52
C LEU A 1021 6.68 1.27 -41.40
N THR A 1022 5.99 1.68 -42.47
CA THR A 1022 5.14 2.88 -42.46
C THR A 1022 4.01 2.74 -41.44
N ILE A 1023 3.41 1.55 -41.34
CA ILE A 1023 2.31 1.26 -40.42
C ILE A 1023 2.82 1.26 -38.97
N VAL A 1024 3.91 0.53 -38.65
CA VAL A 1024 4.43 0.47 -37.27
C VAL A 1024 4.96 1.83 -36.78
N ASN A 1025 5.49 2.67 -37.66
CA ASN A 1025 5.92 4.02 -37.28
C ASN A 1025 4.76 4.87 -36.74
N LYS A 1026 3.53 4.69 -37.26
CA LYS A 1026 2.34 5.35 -36.70
C LYS A 1026 2.00 4.85 -35.29
N ALA A 1027 2.22 3.56 -35.01
CA ALA A 1027 2.08 3.02 -33.65
C ALA A 1027 3.14 3.61 -32.70
N VAL A 1028 4.38 3.76 -33.16
CA VAL A 1028 5.47 4.37 -32.39
C VAL A 1028 5.16 5.82 -32.01
N GLU A 1029 4.53 6.59 -32.90
CA GLU A 1029 4.07 7.97 -32.61
C GLU A 1029 3.00 8.03 -31.51
N CYS A 1030 2.35 6.91 -31.19
CA CYS A 1030 1.31 6.79 -30.17
C CYS A 1030 1.79 6.09 -28.88
N ILE A 1031 3.10 5.88 -28.72
CA ILE A 1031 3.67 5.33 -27.48
C ILE A 1031 3.61 6.39 -26.38
N GLU A 1032 2.97 6.07 -25.27
CA GLU A 1032 2.81 6.96 -24.11
C GLU A 1032 3.72 6.56 -22.94
N ASP A 1033 4.01 5.26 -22.75
CA ASP A 1033 4.87 4.77 -21.67
C ASP A 1033 5.69 3.50 -22.00
N GLN A 1034 6.51 3.05 -21.04
CA GLN A 1034 7.44 1.93 -21.18
C GLN A 1034 6.76 0.57 -21.40
N SER A 1035 5.54 0.37 -20.92
CA SER A 1035 4.80 -0.89 -21.11
C SER A 1035 4.48 -1.17 -22.58
N GLU A 1036 4.56 -0.13 -23.42
CA GLU A 1036 4.23 -0.17 -24.85
C GLU A 1036 5.47 -0.36 -25.74
N TYR A 1037 6.66 -0.53 -25.16
CA TYR A 1037 7.92 -0.65 -25.90
C TYR A 1037 8.02 -1.90 -26.77
N TYR A 1038 7.14 -2.89 -26.61
CA TYR A 1038 7.02 -4.04 -27.51
C TYR A 1038 6.80 -3.65 -28.98
N ILE A 1039 6.33 -2.43 -29.26
CA ILE A 1039 6.17 -1.89 -30.62
C ILE A 1039 7.52 -1.59 -31.27
N TYR A 1040 8.52 -1.18 -30.49
CA TYR A 1040 9.89 -1.01 -30.98
C TYR A 1040 10.49 -2.33 -31.44
N ASP A 1041 10.09 -3.47 -30.85
CA ASP A 1041 10.53 -4.79 -31.32
C ASP A 1041 10.08 -5.08 -32.75
N SER A 1042 8.80 -4.87 -33.04
CA SER A 1042 8.26 -4.96 -34.41
C SER A 1042 9.01 -4.05 -35.38
N GLN A 1043 9.22 -2.78 -35.00
CA GLN A 1043 9.93 -1.80 -35.82
C GLN A 1043 11.37 -2.22 -36.13
N VAL A 1044 12.12 -2.66 -35.10
CA VAL A 1044 13.51 -3.09 -35.22
C VAL A 1044 13.62 -4.33 -36.12
N ARG A 1045 12.76 -5.34 -35.95
CA ARG A 1045 12.78 -6.54 -36.78
C ARG A 1045 12.48 -6.24 -38.25
N ILE A 1046 11.55 -5.33 -38.52
CA ILE A 1046 11.25 -4.86 -39.90
C ILE A 1046 12.45 -4.10 -40.48
N LEU A 1047 13.05 -3.16 -39.73
CA LEU A 1047 14.24 -2.40 -40.17
C LEU A 1047 15.42 -3.33 -40.50
N LEU A 1048 15.67 -4.34 -39.67
CA LEU A 1048 16.71 -5.33 -39.92
C LEU A 1048 16.44 -6.13 -41.19
N ARG A 1049 15.18 -6.52 -41.45
CA ARG A 1049 14.80 -7.22 -42.68
C ARG A 1049 14.94 -6.34 -43.93
N LEU A 1050 14.73 -5.03 -43.81
CA LEU A 1050 14.99 -4.04 -44.85
C LEU A 1050 16.49 -3.72 -45.03
N GLY A 1051 17.37 -4.25 -44.18
CA GLY A 1051 18.81 -3.96 -44.21
C GLY A 1051 19.21 -2.60 -43.62
N ARG A 1052 18.31 -1.93 -42.89
CA ARG A 1052 18.50 -0.60 -42.27
C ARG A 1052 19.08 -0.72 -40.86
N GLN A 1053 20.25 -1.36 -40.75
CA GLN A 1053 20.85 -1.75 -39.47
C GLN A 1053 21.18 -0.58 -38.54
N GLU A 1054 21.68 0.54 -39.08
CA GLU A 1054 22.02 1.72 -38.27
C GLU A 1054 20.79 2.25 -37.53
N GLU A 1055 19.66 2.36 -38.22
CA GLU A 1055 18.41 2.85 -37.63
C GLU A 1055 17.86 1.88 -36.59
N ALA A 1056 17.89 0.58 -36.89
CA ALA A 1056 17.49 -0.46 -35.95
C ALA A 1056 18.30 -0.39 -34.64
N TRP A 1057 19.62 -0.23 -34.72
CA TRP A 1057 20.50 -0.17 -33.55
C TRP A 1057 20.35 1.11 -32.75
N GLN A 1058 20.05 2.24 -33.39
CA GLN A 1058 19.70 3.47 -32.68
C GLN A 1058 18.43 3.30 -31.86
N VAL A 1059 17.39 2.66 -32.41
CA VAL A 1059 16.15 2.37 -31.66
C VAL A 1059 16.43 1.47 -30.47
N VAL A 1060 17.12 0.33 -30.69
CA VAL A 1060 17.49 -0.61 -29.60
C VAL A 1060 18.25 0.10 -28.47
N LYS A 1061 19.23 0.94 -28.83
CA LYS A 1061 20.01 1.70 -27.85
C LYS A 1061 19.12 2.66 -27.04
N GLN A 1062 18.31 3.46 -27.73
CA GLN A 1062 17.43 4.43 -27.06
C GLN A 1062 16.41 3.76 -26.15
N THR A 1063 15.88 2.60 -26.55
CA THR A 1063 14.97 1.81 -25.71
C THR A 1063 15.69 1.29 -24.47
N LEU A 1064 16.87 0.68 -24.62
CA LEU A 1064 17.64 0.12 -23.50
C LEU A 1064 18.24 1.18 -22.55
N GLU A 1065 18.48 2.41 -23.03
CA GLU A 1065 18.85 3.54 -22.17
C GLU A 1065 17.71 3.99 -21.26
N LYS A 1066 16.46 3.73 -21.66
CA LYS A 1066 15.26 4.04 -20.88
C LYS A 1066 14.75 2.85 -20.05
N ASP A 1067 14.98 1.63 -20.52
CA ASP A 1067 14.64 0.37 -19.84
C ASP A 1067 15.72 -0.68 -20.14
N GLU A 1068 16.72 -0.77 -19.25
CA GLU A 1068 17.87 -1.68 -19.40
C GLU A 1068 17.45 -3.16 -19.43
N TYR A 1069 16.30 -3.49 -18.83
CA TYR A 1069 15.81 -4.85 -18.66
C TYR A 1069 14.77 -5.25 -19.72
N PHE A 1070 14.57 -4.43 -20.75
CA PHE A 1070 13.61 -4.71 -21.81
C PHE A 1070 13.93 -6.02 -22.55
N SER A 1071 13.19 -7.08 -22.21
CA SER A 1071 13.53 -8.47 -22.56
C SER A 1071 13.28 -8.84 -24.01
N ASN A 1072 12.40 -8.13 -24.73
CA ASN A 1072 12.14 -8.36 -26.15
C ASN A 1072 13.39 -8.14 -27.03
N PHE A 1073 14.42 -7.45 -26.53
CA PHE A 1073 15.70 -7.26 -27.21
C PHE A 1073 16.82 -8.18 -26.71
N ASP A 1074 16.55 -9.17 -25.87
CA ASP A 1074 17.56 -10.10 -25.37
C ASP A 1074 18.26 -10.88 -26.50
N ASP A 1075 17.52 -11.27 -27.53
CA ASP A 1075 18.06 -11.95 -28.71
C ASP A 1075 18.95 -11.02 -29.56
N ILE A 1076 18.71 -9.72 -29.52
CA ILE A 1076 19.42 -8.70 -30.28
C ILE A 1076 20.65 -8.18 -29.55
N LYS A 1077 20.51 -7.85 -28.26
CA LYS A 1077 21.58 -7.22 -27.46
C LYS A 1077 22.81 -8.13 -27.32
N GLU A 1078 22.59 -9.44 -27.41
CA GLU A 1078 23.63 -10.46 -27.36
C GLU A 1078 24.36 -10.69 -28.70
N THR A 1079 23.86 -10.13 -29.81
CA THR A 1079 24.49 -10.30 -31.13
C THR A 1079 25.85 -9.62 -31.23
N LYS A 1080 26.75 -10.21 -32.01
CA LYS A 1080 28.11 -9.66 -32.22
C LYS A 1080 28.04 -8.34 -32.99
N GLU A 1081 27.07 -8.23 -33.88
CA GLU A 1081 26.82 -7.10 -34.76
C GLU A 1081 26.42 -5.87 -33.95
N TYR A 1082 25.42 -5.99 -33.07
CA TYR A 1082 24.98 -4.90 -32.20
C TYR A 1082 26.07 -4.51 -31.19
N LYS A 1083 26.70 -5.47 -30.51
CA LYS A 1083 27.80 -5.19 -29.56
C LYS A 1083 28.97 -4.46 -30.21
N LYS A 1084 29.30 -4.80 -31.47
CA LYS A 1084 30.35 -4.13 -32.24
C LYS A 1084 29.94 -2.71 -32.63
N TRP A 1085 28.67 -2.50 -32.96
CA TRP A 1085 28.12 -1.18 -33.28
C TRP A 1085 28.08 -0.28 -32.05
N LEU A 1086 27.58 -0.76 -30.90
CA LEU A 1086 27.45 0.01 -29.66
C LEU A 1086 28.79 0.53 -29.12
N LYS A 1087 29.87 -0.23 -29.37
CA LYS A 1087 31.23 0.14 -28.97
C LYS A 1087 31.82 1.28 -29.81
N LYS A 1088 31.34 1.45 -31.04
CA LYS A 1088 31.80 2.48 -31.98
C LYS A 1088 31.07 3.79 -31.69
#